data_AF-A0A9E4YQQ6-F1
#
_entry.id   AF-A0A9E4YQQ6-F1
#
_cell.length_a   1.000
_cell.length_b   1.000
_cell.length_c   1.000
_cell.angle_alpha   90.00
_cell.angle_beta   90.00
_cell.angle_gamma   90.00
#
_symmetry.space_group_name_H-M   'P 1'
#
loop_
_entity.id
_entity.type
_entity.pdbx_description
1 polymer ?
#
loop_
_entity_poly.entity_id
_entity_poly.type
_entity_poly.pdbx_seq_one_letter_code
_entity_poly.pdbx_strand_id
1 'polypeptide(L)'
;MDPIDERYQIQKELGRGGMGIVYLGHDELLDRPVAIKVVSDPNLDTKTRSRILREARLSAHMNHPNIVAVYDAGETEGNPYIVMEYIEGHSAFELPPRDVDEIVDIAIQLCDALAHAHEQGIVHRDLKPENILLTSDGKVKLTDFGLATQLSSRISSDGAVVGTVYYLAPELLQGLTIDERVDLYALGALLYEWSTGELPFVASDPMAIITQHLFAPAVPPRARNPKLPEALDRLILRLLSKSPEDRPASAREVREILQAPGLLKRDAGAVLATPSLEWIGRGRMAGREHELQQARSLWGRAIGGKSQTLLLKGEAGIGKTRLIHELIAQAEVTGALVLLGLNDAQAAQPFGAFKQILRSVLEDRIDLLAALPEHVIADLLALVPEYQPHFPDTMVRPALDTALEQQRLFESLAIYLSRLSEHAPVLLVIEDAQWADSGTLYLFRYLVQQIRERPILFVLTYRDIEAPGTQALQEVLLDFQREQLARPLALDRLNEEQTQAMLVTFLGAELSPELMSEIYEVTEGNPFFIEELCKGLVEKGRLVYKDDRLQAVGKELLGIPSNVRIAIHTRILAMPPQTQKILEAAAVRGRTFELDVIRSVERLDEIELSEALKSAERAQIIEELPSDNGRRFCFTHTLIPAAMLDRMPSNRQRSLHARMAPVLETSSPTEYETLAHHYHAAGEAQKAIDYLLRAGDRAHALYACQEAIEYFSQALELQADRQENSAAARTLLKLGLVYSADFQFDRAQSAYERAFDLWELVWRSDDKVKAAEPAETLRFAMDEPLTLDPGLANDDPSSFVIGQLFEGLLEVDAASGIVPALASRWDVSEDGRRYTFHLREGRRWSDGRPLTAADFEYAWKRNLSRGSQSPAAQLLNGIENAKVYAEGGGEAANLGVKAVDDLTLEIRLESPAAYFPQLLTHPVTYPLPRWVVEGERQPWTDVENIVSNGPYRLKAWAAGDKMILTFNPYYRGLFPGNVGRVEAPAITQYAPMLEAFDRGSLDGISLINADPGTISHLKATYRREFRVTPMLSTLYVAFRTDLPPFDDARVRKAFVHAIDRVALLRETGSVHFEPAQGGFLPPGMPGHSPDIGLDVDAETARRLLEEAGYPRGDNFPPVEFLYSGDPEGNPV
;
A
#
# COMPACT_ATOMS: atom_id res chain seq x y z
N MET A 1 -18.69 -43.95 50.70
CA MET A 1 -18.16 -42.60 50.45
C MET A 1 -18.93 -41.66 51.35
N ASP A 2 -18.27 -40.67 51.91
CA ASP A 2 -18.94 -39.67 52.74
C ASP A 2 -19.98 -38.90 51.90
N PRO A 3 -21.13 -38.52 52.48
CA PRO A 3 -22.16 -37.77 51.77
C PRO A 3 -21.64 -36.38 51.37
N ILE A 4 -21.98 -35.95 50.14
CA ILE A 4 -21.69 -34.58 49.68
C ILE A 4 -22.70 -33.63 50.33
N ASP A 5 -22.20 -32.56 50.93
CA ASP A 5 -22.98 -31.52 51.62
C ASP A 5 -23.93 -32.08 52.71
N GLU A 6 -23.53 -33.17 53.38
CA GLU A 6 -24.31 -33.89 54.40
C GLU A 6 -25.73 -34.34 53.96
N ARG A 7 -26.03 -34.27 52.65
CA ARG A 7 -27.38 -34.53 52.09
C ARG A 7 -27.39 -35.56 50.97
N TYR A 8 -26.33 -35.62 50.17
CA TYR A 8 -26.29 -36.44 48.97
C TYR A 8 -25.41 -37.67 49.18
N GLN A 9 -26.04 -38.81 49.45
CA GLN A 9 -25.33 -40.06 49.68
C GLN A 9 -24.88 -40.69 48.36
N ILE A 10 -23.57 -40.73 48.11
CA ILE A 10 -23.02 -41.37 46.91
C ILE A 10 -23.19 -42.90 47.00
N GLN A 11 -23.71 -43.50 45.94
CA GLN A 11 -23.93 -44.94 45.82
C GLN A 11 -22.89 -45.63 44.91
N LYS A 12 -22.72 -45.14 43.66
CA LYS A 12 -21.76 -45.71 42.69
C LYS A 12 -21.30 -44.66 41.67
N GLU A 13 -20.14 -44.86 41.07
CA GLU A 13 -19.67 -44.08 39.90
C GLU A 13 -20.48 -44.50 38.66
N LEU A 14 -21.01 -43.52 37.92
CA LEU A 14 -21.72 -43.72 36.65
C LEU A 14 -20.78 -43.54 35.46
N GLY A 15 -19.81 -42.62 35.56
CA GLY A 15 -18.82 -42.39 34.51
C GLY A 15 -17.80 -41.32 34.88
N ARG A 16 -16.66 -41.32 34.20
CA ARG A 16 -15.56 -40.36 34.38
C ARG A 16 -15.18 -39.77 33.02
N GLY A 17 -15.20 -38.45 32.92
CA GLY A 17 -14.86 -37.71 31.70
C GLY A 17 -13.79 -36.63 31.93
N GLY A 18 -13.44 -35.89 30.88
CA GLY A 18 -12.39 -34.86 30.92
C GLY A 18 -12.66 -33.66 31.84
N MET A 19 -13.89 -33.54 32.38
CA MET A 19 -14.31 -32.45 33.26
C MET A 19 -14.70 -32.92 34.67
N GLY A 20 -14.54 -34.21 35.01
CA GLY A 20 -14.86 -34.71 36.34
C GLY A 20 -15.54 -36.08 36.34
N ILE A 21 -16.07 -36.46 37.51
CA ILE A 21 -16.69 -37.77 37.76
C ILE A 21 -18.19 -37.57 38.03
N VAL A 22 -19.02 -38.40 37.41
CA VAL A 22 -20.47 -38.45 37.64
C VAL A 22 -20.79 -39.67 38.50
N TYR A 23 -21.50 -39.44 39.60
CA TYR A 23 -21.95 -40.45 40.54
C TYR A 23 -23.47 -40.61 40.54
N LEU A 24 -23.97 -41.82 40.77
CA LEU A 24 -25.32 -42.04 41.24
C LEU A 24 -25.32 -41.77 42.75
N GLY A 25 -26.19 -40.89 43.19
CA GLY A 25 -26.43 -40.63 44.60
C GLY A 25 -27.91 -40.70 44.95
N HIS A 26 -28.19 -40.60 46.24
CA HIS A 26 -29.54 -40.49 46.80
C HIS A 26 -29.65 -39.16 47.55
N ASP A 27 -30.66 -38.36 47.20
CA ASP A 27 -31.00 -37.15 47.96
C ASP A 27 -31.77 -37.59 49.21
N GLU A 28 -31.10 -37.59 50.37
CA GLU A 28 -31.70 -38.07 51.62
C GLU A 28 -32.83 -37.16 52.12
N LEU A 29 -32.87 -35.90 51.68
CA LEU A 29 -33.92 -34.95 52.06
C LEU A 29 -35.22 -35.17 51.26
N LEU A 30 -35.10 -35.44 49.95
CA LEU A 30 -36.24 -35.60 49.03
C LEU A 30 -36.54 -37.06 48.68
N ASP A 31 -35.78 -38.01 49.22
CA ASP A 31 -35.89 -39.46 49.05
C ASP A 31 -35.99 -39.90 47.58
N ARG A 32 -35.00 -39.50 46.77
CA ARG A 32 -34.97 -39.80 45.32
C ARG A 32 -33.55 -40.03 44.79
N PRO A 33 -33.39 -40.84 43.73
CA PRO A 33 -32.11 -40.96 43.05
C PRO A 33 -31.75 -39.68 42.29
N VAL A 34 -30.47 -39.33 42.32
CA VAL A 34 -29.90 -38.15 41.64
C VAL A 34 -28.56 -38.50 40.99
N ALA A 35 -28.23 -37.82 39.90
CA ALA A 35 -26.88 -37.84 39.33
C ALA A 35 -26.08 -36.67 39.90
N ILE A 36 -24.87 -36.91 40.40
CA ILE A 36 -24.01 -35.91 41.02
C ILE A 36 -22.70 -35.83 40.24
N LYS A 37 -22.48 -34.74 39.52
CA LYS A 37 -21.24 -34.47 38.77
C LYS A 37 -20.32 -33.64 39.64
N VAL A 38 -19.15 -34.17 39.98
CA VAL A 38 -18.09 -33.48 40.72
C VAL A 38 -16.98 -33.11 39.74
N VAL A 39 -16.71 -31.80 39.62
CA VAL A 39 -15.68 -31.27 38.72
C VAL A 39 -14.33 -31.32 39.44
N SER A 40 -13.43 -32.16 38.96
CA SER A 40 -12.11 -32.38 39.55
C SER A 40 -11.00 -32.02 38.55
N ASP A 41 -10.65 -30.73 38.46
CA ASP A 41 -9.47 -30.25 37.71
C ASP A 41 -8.54 -29.47 38.66
N PRO A 42 -7.28 -29.90 38.84
CA PRO A 42 -6.33 -29.28 39.76
C PRO A 42 -5.88 -27.86 39.35
N ASN A 43 -6.15 -27.41 38.12
CA ASN A 43 -5.79 -26.07 37.61
C ASN A 43 -6.97 -25.09 37.55
N LEU A 44 -8.13 -25.43 38.13
CA LEU A 44 -9.32 -24.57 38.11
C LEU A 44 -9.10 -23.26 38.88
N ASP A 45 -9.06 -22.14 38.15
CA ASP A 45 -8.98 -20.81 38.74
C ASP A 45 -10.32 -20.37 39.38
N THR A 46 -10.25 -19.39 40.28
CA THR A 46 -11.42 -18.88 41.04
C THR A 46 -12.52 -18.32 40.12
N LYS A 47 -12.14 -17.81 38.95
CA LYS A 47 -13.03 -17.19 37.97
C LYS A 47 -13.84 -18.25 37.20
N THR A 48 -13.19 -19.34 36.78
CA THR A 48 -13.83 -20.49 36.12
C THR A 48 -14.75 -21.23 37.09
N ARG A 49 -14.32 -21.40 38.35
CA ARG A 49 -15.16 -21.99 39.41
C ARG A 49 -16.47 -21.22 39.62
N SER A 50 -16.38 -19.90 39.75
CA SER A 50 -17.54 -19.02 39.93
C SER A 50 -18.47 -19.04 38.71
N ARG A 51 -17.90 -19.22 37.51
CA ARG A 51 -18.66 -19.32 36.26
C ARG A 51 -19.41 -20.65 36.15
N ILE A 52 -18.77 -21.78 36.44
CA ILE A 52 -19.41 -23.12 36.43
C ILE A 52 -20.63 -23.14 37.35
N LEU A 53 -20.49 -22.63 38.58
CA LEU A 53 -21.61 -22.54 39.52
C LEU A 53 -22.71 -21.57 39.06
N ARG A 54 -22.34 -20.49 38.36
CA ARG A 54 -23.31 -19.55 37.78
C ARG A 54 -24.07 -20.18 36.61
N GLU A 55 -23.39 -20.88 35.71
CA GLU A 55 -24.00 -21.58 34.57
C GLU A 55 -24.91 -22.72 35.05
N ALA A 56 -24.49 -23.51 36.04
CA ALA A 56 -25.32 -24.54 36.67
C ALA A 56 -26.62 -23.96 37.29
N ARG A 57 -26.54 -22.79 37.94
CA ARG A 57 -27.71 -22.09 38.50
C ARG A 57 -28.64 -21.52 37.42
N LEU A 58 -28.10 -21.07 36.29
CA LEU A 58 -28.90 -20.64 35.14
C LEU A 58 -29.64 -21.85 34.55
N SER A 59 -28.96 -22.99 34.41
CA SER A 59 -29.55 -24.25 33.92
C SER A 59 -30.63 -24.82 34.85
N ALA A 60 -30.57 -24.56 36.16
CA ALA A 60 -31.61 -24.98 37.11
C ALA A 60 -33.01 -24.35 36.86
N HIS A 61 -33.07 -23.26 36.09
CA HIS A 61 -34.33 -22.62 35.71
C HIS A 61 -34.91 -23.19 34.40
N MET A 62 -34.18 -24.05 33.69
CA MET A 62 -34.66 -24.72 32.48
C MET A 62 -35.53 -25.91 32.85
N ASN A 63 -36.84 -25.79 32.63
CA ASN A 63 -37.78 -26.89 32.82
C ASN A 63 -38.38 -27.32 31.49
N HIS A 64 -37.80 -28.36 30.89
CA HIS A 64 -38.21 -28.88 29.60
C HIS A 64 -38.13 -30.41 29.59
N PRO A 65 -39.09 -31.14 28.99
CA PRO A 65 -39.07 -32.60 28.96
C PRO A 65 -37.80 -33.19 28.31
N ASN A 66 -37.17 -32.48 27.39
CA ASN A 66 -35.95 -32.90 26.69
C ASN A 66 -34.63 -32.35 27.25
N ILE A 67 -34.66 -31.70 28.42
CA ILE A 67 -33.45 -31.21 29.13
C ILE A 67 -33.38 -31.92 30.48
N VAL A 68 -32.18 -32.33 30.89
CA VAL A 68 -31.94 -32.89 32.23
C VAL A 68 -32.10 -31.78 33.27
N ALA A 69 -33.00 -31.97 34.23
CA ALA A 69 -33.23 -30.96 35.26
C ALA A 69 -32.06 -30.88 36.25
N VAL A 70 -31.55 -29.67 36.50
CA VAL A 70 -30.56 -29.43 37.56
C VAL A 70 -31.30 -29.11 38.85
N TYR A 71 -31.03 -29.89 39.90
CA TYR A 71 -31.70 -29.78 41.19
C TYR A 71 -30.93 -28.93 42.20
N ASP A 72 -29.60 -29.01 42.19
CA ASP A 72 -28.74 -28.27 43.12
C ASP A 72 -27.34 -28.08 42.53
N ALA A 73 -26.60 -27.09 43.02
CA ALA A 73 -25.21 -26.86 42.67
C ALA A 73 -24.47 -26.17 43.81
N GLY A 74 -23.33 -26.75 44.22
CA GLY A 74 -22.55 -26.28 45.37
C GLY A 74 -21.07 -26.59 45.24
N GLU A 75 -20.33 -26.45 46.34
CA GLU A 75 -18.89 -26.72 46.40
C GLU A 75 -18.63 -27.65 47.58
N THR A 76 -17.88 -28.73 47.35
CA THR A 76 -17.43 -29.67 48.40
C THR A 76 -15.93 -29.87 48.26
N GLU A 77 -15.20 -29.73 49.36
CA GLU A 77 -13.72 -29.87 49.39
C GLU A 77 -12.98 -29.02 48.32
N GLY A 78 -13.53 -27.85 47.96
CA GLY A 78 -12.94 -26.96 46.95
C GLY A 78 -13.30 -27.29 45.49
N ASN A 79 -14.11 -28.33 45.27
CA ASN A 79 -14.55 -28.78 43.94
C ASN A 79 -16.05 -28.46 43.73
N PRO A 80 -16.44 -27.85 42.59
CA PRO A 80 -17.84 -27.69 42.23
C PRO A 80 -18.52 -29.05 42.07
N TYR A 81 -19.75 -29.17 42.58
CA TYR A 81 -20.64 -30.27 42.26
C TYR A 81 -21.98 -29.76 41.72
N ILE A 82 -22.57 -30.54 40.82
CA ILE A 82 -23.89 -30.29 40.24
C ILE A 82 -24.74 -31.54 40.46
N VAL A 83 -25.89 -31.37 41.10
CA VAL A 83 -26.88 -32.43 41.33
C VAL A 83 -27.99 -32.28 40.29
N MET A 84 -28.25 -33.33 39.54
CA MET A 84 -29.18 -33.32 38.42
C MET A 84 -30.07 -34.57 38.41
N GLU A 85 -31.11 -34.53 37.58
CA GLU A 85 -32.00 -35.65 37.32
C GLU A 85 -31.21 -36.90 36.90
N TYR A 86 -31.41 -38.00 37.61
CA TYR A 86 -30.85 -39.29 37.19
C TYR A 86 -31.70 -39.87 36.06
N ILE A 87 -31.07 -40.12 34.92
CA ILE A 87 -31.72 -40.71 33.74
C ILE A 87 -31.35 -42.20 33.64
N GLU A 88 -32.35 -43.07 33.69
CA GLU A 88 -32.21 -44.48 33.38
C GLU A 88 -32.25 -44.68 31.85
N GLY A 89 -31.07 -44.76 31.23
CA GLY A 89 -30.90 -44.84 29.78
C GLY A 89 -29.44 -45.04 29.37
N HIS A 90 -29.15 -44.81 28.10
CA HIS A 90 -27.80 -44.90 27.50
C HIS A 90 -27.50 -43.61 26.72
N SER A 91 -26.23 -43.31 26.47
CA SER A 91 -25.88 -42.18 25.59
C SER A 91 -26.03 -42.55 24.11
N ALA A 92 -26.29 -41.56 23.25
CA ALA A 92 -26.30 -41.73 21.80
C ALA A 92 -24.90 -42.10 21.24
N PHE A 93 -23.84 -41.93 22.03
CA PHE A 93 -22.52 -42.45 21.73
C PHE A 93 -22.43 -43.98 21.90
N GLU A 94 -22.99 -44.52 22.99
CA GLU A 94 -22.98 -45.96 23.26
C GLU A 94 -23.89 -46.75 22.33
N LEU A 95 -25.05 -46.15 22.01
CA LEU A 95 -26.04 -46.74 21.11
C LEU A 95 -26.55 -45.67 20.14
N PRO A 96 -25.85 -45.43 19.01
CA PRO A 96 -26.30 -44.48 18.00
C PRO A 96 -27.61 -44.93 17.32
N PRO A 97 -28.40 -44.00 16.78
CA PRO A 97 -29.65 -44.32 16.09
C PRO A 97 -29.44 -45.23 14.88
N ARG A 98 -30.42 -46.10 14.61
CA ARG A 98 -30.28 -47.23 13.68
C ARG A 98 -30.70 -46.90 12.26
N ASP A 99 -31.67 -46.02 12.11
CA ASP A 99 -32.23 -45.65 10.81
C ASP A 99 -32.60 -44.15 10.74
N VAL A 100 -32.92 -43.70 9.53
CA VAL A 100 -33.23 -42.30 9.25
C VAL A 100 -34.47 -41.82 10.00
N ASP A 101 -35.44 -42.71 10.25
CA ASP A 101 -36.66 -42.36 10.96
C ASP A 101 -36.33 -42.07 12.44
N GLU A 102 -35.52 -42.93 13.08
CA GLU A 102 -35.02 -42.73 14.45
C GLU A 102 -34.12 -41.48 14.57
N ILE A 103 -33.25 -41.23 13.56
CA ILE A 103 -32.42 -40.01 13.51
C ILE A 103 -33.29 -38.75 13.51
N VAL A 104 -34.32 -38.70 12.66
CA VAL A 104 -35.21 -37.54 12.54
C VAL A 104 -36.01 -37.34 13.82
N ASP A 105 -36.53 -38.42 14.43
CA ASP A 105 -37.28 -38.35 15.69
C ASP A 105 -36.42 -37.82 16.85
N ILE A 106 -35.16 -38.26 16.95
CA ILE A 106 -34.21 -37.75 17.95
C ILE A 106 -33.88 -36.28 17.67
N ALA A 107 -33.61 -35.92 16.41
CA ALA A 107 -33.25 -34.57 16.01
C ALA A 107 -34.38 -33.55 16.28
N ILE A 108 -35.64 -33.94 16.11
CA ILE A 108 -36.80 -33.12 16.46
C ILE A 108 -36.80 -32.80 17.97
N GLN A 109 -36.60 -33.82 18.81
CA GLN A 109 -36.55 -33.64 20.27
C GLN A 109 -35.33 -32.81 20.72
N LEU A 110 -34.18 -32.94 20.04
CA LEU A 110 -33.02 -32.08 20.28
C LEU A 110 -33.30 -30.63 19.89
N CYS A 111 -33.99 -30.40 18.77
CA CYS A 111 -34.39 -29.06 18.37
C CYS A 111 -35.37 -28.44 19.38
N ASP A 112 -36.28 -29.22 19.97
CA ASP A 112 -37.17 -28.77 21.05
C ASP A 112 -36.36 -28.33 22.29
N ALA A 113 -35.35 -29.10 22.70
CA ALA A 113 -34.44 -28.74 23.79
C ALA A 113 -33.62 -27.48 23.50
N LEU A 114 -32.99 -27.41 22.32
CA LEU A 114 -32.15 -26.28 21.92
C LEU A 114 -32.97 -24.99 21.80
N ALA A 115 -34.15 -25.05 21.17
CA ALA A 115 -35.03 -23.88 21.06
C ALA A 115 -35.42 -23.31 22.43
N HIS A 116 -35.75 -24.18 23.39
CA HIS A 116 -36.09 -23.76 24.76
C HIS A 116 -34.91 -23.08 25.48
N ALA A 117 -33.68 -23.60 25.29
CA ALA A 117 -32.49 -23.01 25.89
C ALA A 117 -32.12 -21.67 25.23
N HIS A 118 -32.18 -21.60 23.90
CA HIS A 118 -31.88 -20.39 23.12
C HIS A 118 -32.86 -19.25 23.43
N GLU A 119 -34.16 -19.54 23.65
CA GLU A 119 -35.16 -18.55 24.10
C GLU A 119 -34.82 -17.92 25.47
N GLN A 120 -34.00 -18.59 26.28
CA GLN A 120 -33.51 -18.09 27.57
C GLN A 120 -32.09 -17.53 27.51
N GLY A 121 -31.52 -17.39 26.30
CA GLY A 121 -30.17 -16.87 26.07
C GLY A 121 -29.06 -17.85 26.44
N ILE A 122 -29.35 -19.15 26.55
CA ILE A 122 -28.38 -20.19 26.91
C ILE A 122 -28.00 -20.97 25.64
N VAL A 123 -26.72 -20.95 25.28
CA VAL A 123 -26.14 -21.74 24.18
C VAL A 123 -25.42 -22.96 24.76
N HIS A 124 -25.60 -24.14 24.17
CA HIS A 124 -25.09 -25.41 24.70
C HIS A 124 -23.57 -25.53 24.60
N ARG A 125 -22.98 -25.23 23.42
CA ARG A 125 -21.54 -25.16 23.11
C ARG A 125 -20.72 -26.46 23.16
N ASP A 126 -21.31 -27.55 23.62
CA ASP A 126 -20.67 -28.89 23.63
C ASP A 126 -21.63 -29.99 23.14
N LEU A 127 -22.39 -29.73 22.08
CA LEU A 127 -23.36 -30.70 21.57
C LEU A 127 -22.62 -31.84 20.83
N LYS A 128 -22.74 -33.06 21.35
CA LYS A 128 -22.06 -34.29 20.87
C LYS A 128 -22.80 -35.56 21.34
N PRO A 129 -22.54 -36.75 20.77
CA PRO A 129 -23.32 -37.95 21.09
C PRO A 129 -23.31 -38.35 22.57
N GLU A 130 -22.21 -38.06 23.29
CA GLU A 130 -22.05 -38.38 24.72
C GLU A 130 -22.99 -37.57 25.62
N ASN A 131 -23.41 -36.38 25.18
CA ASN A 131 -24.26 -35.47 25.95
C ASN A 131 -25.76 -35.65 25.64
N ILE A 132 -26.11 -36.67 24.83
CA ILE A 132 -27.48 -36.96 24.41
C ILE A 132 -27.89 -38.30 25.03
N LEU A 133 -28.80 -38.27 26.01
CA LEU A 133 -29.26 -39.46 26.72
C LEU A 133 -30.58 -39.95 26.16
N LEU A 134 -30.66 -41.25 25.88
CA LEU A 134 -31.84 -41.94 25.36
C LEU A 134 -32.41 -42.87 26.43
N THR A 135 -33.64 -42.59 26.86
CA THR A 135 -34.36 -43.42 27.84
C THR A 135 -34.97 -44.65 27.18
N SER A 136 -35.29 -45.68 27.97
CA SER A 136 -35.94 -46.90 27.46
C SER A 136 -37.34 -46.66 26.85
N ASP A 137 -38.00 -45.54 27.17
CA ASP A 137 -39.28 -45.11 26.58
C ASP A 137 -39.12 -44.23 25.32
N GLY A 138 -37.90 -44.08 24.78
CA GLY A 138 -37.63 -43.39 23.52
C GLY A 138 -37.58 -41.86 23.61
N LYS A 139 -37.41 -41.30 24.81
CA LYS A 139 -37.26 -39.86 25.01
C LYS A 139 -35.79 -39.45 25.00
N VAL A 140 -35.54 -38.29 24.40
CA VAL A 140 -34.22 -37.65 24.38
C VAL A 140 -34.09 -36.69 25.55
N LYS A 141 -32.98 -36.77 26.29
CA LYS A 141 -32.60 -35.85 27.37
C LYS A 141 -31.21 -35.28 27.09
N LEU A 142 -31.14 -33.98 26.83
CA LEU A 142 -29.89 -33.25 26.62
C LEU A 142 -29.29 -32.82 27.97
N THR A 143 -27.99 -33.06 28.16
CA THR A 143 -27.25 -32.76 29.40
C THR A 143 -26.01 -31.90 29.11
N ASP A 144 -25.33 -31.41 30.16
CA ASP A 144 -24.03 -30.73 30.09
C ASP A 144 -24.00 -29.36 29.37
N PHE A 145 -25.07 -28.58 29.53
CA PHE A 145 -25.12 -27.18 29.07
C PHE A 145 -23.99 -26.32 29.64
N GLY A 146 -23.17 -25.73 28.75
CA GLY A 146 -22.35 -24.56 29.04
C GLY A 146 -21.12 -24.74 29.93
N LEU A 147 -20.86 -25.93 30.49
CA LEU A 147 -19.82 -26.16 31.50
C LEU A 147 -18.35 -26.07 30.99
N ALA A 148 -18.14 -25.69 29.73
CA ALA A 148 -16.86 -25.84 29.05
C ALA A 148 -16.21 -24.49 28.68
N THR A 149 -15.16 -24.09 29.40
CA THR A 149 -14.30 -22.93 29.10
C THR A 149 -13.16 -23.26 28.11
N GLN A 150 -12.90 -22.31 27.20
CA GLN A 150 -11.73 -22.05 26.33
C GLN A 150 -11.04 -23.20 25.55
N LEU A 151 -10.60 -22.90 24.32
CA LEU A 151 -9.73 -23.76 23.49
C LEU A 151 -8.37 -24.05 24.18
N SER A 152 -7.84 -23.07 24.93
CA SER A 152 -6.52 -23.12 25.57
C SER A 152 -6.37 -24.20 26.65
N SER A 153 -7.46 -24.58 27.33
CA SER A 153 -7.47 -25.63 28.35
C SER A 153 -7.71 -27.03 27.79
N ARG A 154 -7.94 -27.18 26.47
CA ARG A 154 -8.28 -28.46 25.83
C ARG A 154 -7.14 -29.09 25.02
N ILE A 155 -5.98 -28.42 24.99
CA ILE A 155 -4.75 -28.90 24.38
C ILE A 155 -3.80 -29.26 25.52
N SER A 156 -3.52 -30.56 25.69
CA SER A 156 -2.51 -30.99 26.67
C SER A 156 -1.11 -30.56 26.22
N SER A 157 -0.19 -30.38 27.17
CA SER A 157 1.22 -30.06 26.90
C SER A 157 1.95 -31.09 26.03
N ASP A 158 1.37 -32.28 25.83
CA ASP A 158 1.88 -33.36 24.97
C ASP A 158 1.14 -33.47 23.62
N GLY A 159 0.30 -32.50 23.25
CA GLY A 159 -0.36 -32.43 21.93
C GLY A 159 -1.51 -33.43 21.71
N ALA A 160 -1.92 -34.19 22.73
CA ALA A 160 -3.11 -35.03 22.65
C ALA A 160 -4.37 -34.18 22.89
N VAL A 161 -5.21 -34.07 21.87
CA VAL A 161 -6.56 -33.46 21.92
C VAL A 161 -7.57 -34.57 22.21
N VAL A 162 -8.26 -34.48 23.35
CA VAL A 162 -9.29 -35.47 23.73
C VAL A 162 -10.62 -35.11 23.04
N GLY A 163 -10.94 -35.83 21.95
CA GLY A 163 -12.29 -36.13 21.44
C GLY A 163 -13.22 -35.01 20.97
N THR A 164 -12.96 -33.74 21.26
CA THR A 164 -14.01 -32.69 21.21
C THR A 164 -13.98 -31.81 19.95
N VAL A 165 -12.97 -31.91 19.09
CA VAL A 165 -12.82 -30.98 17.94
C VAL A 165 -13.78 -31.24 16.77
N TYR A 166 -14.35 -32.44 16.68
CA TYR A 166 -15.13 -32.92 15.53
C TYR A 166 -16.52 -32.27 15.36
N TYR A 167 -17.01 -31.57 16.38
CA TYR A 167 -18.33 -30.94 16.38
C TYR A 167 -18.27 -29.41 16.54
N LEU A 168 -17.06 -28.82 16.58
CA LEU A 168 -16.88 -27.39 16.84
C LEU A 168 -17.25 -26.55 15.62
N ALA A 169 -18.03 -25.48 15.87
CA ALA A 169 -18.36 -24.50 14.85
C ALA A 169 -17.14 -23.61 14.49
N PRO A 170 -17.01 -23.18 13.22
CA PRO A 170 -15.90 -22.33 12.76
C PRO A 170 -15.68 -21.06 13.57
N GLU A 171 -16.76 -20.36 13.90
CA GLU A 171 -16.73 -19.11 14.65
C GLU A 171 -16.18 -19.28 16.08
N LEU A 172 -16.38 -20.47 16.68
CA LEU A 172 -15.84 -20.83 17.99
C LEU A 172 -14.33 -21.11 17.92
N LEU A 173 -13.85 -21.66 16.80
CA LEU A 173 -12.43 -21.90 16.52
C LEU A 173 -11.67 -20.61 16.20
N GLN A 174 -12.34 -19.63 15.58
CA GLN A 174 -11.77 -18.32 15.23
C GLN A 174 -11.83 -17.29 16.36
N GLY A 175 -12.55 -17.58 17.46
CA GLY A 175 -12.71 -16.65 18.57
C GLY A 175 -13.61 -15.45 18.24
N LEU A 176 -14.48 -15.59 17.25
CA LEU A 176 -15.45 -14.56 16.85
C LEU A 176 -16.59 -14.44 17.88
N THR A 177 -17.44 -13.43 17.71
CA THR A 177 -18.70 -13.34 18.47
C THR A 177 -19.60 -14.52 18.10
N ILE A 178 -20.14 -15.19 19.12
CA ILE A 178 -20.95 -16.41 18.96
C ILE A 178 -22.41 -16.16 19.33
N ASP A 179 -23.32 -16.79 18.60
CA ASP A 179 -24.75 -16.87 18.88
C ASP A 179 -25.23 -18.33 18.98
N GLU A 180 -26.54 -18.57 19.01
CA GLU A 180 -27.15 -19.90 19.08
C GLU A 180 -26.81 -20.84 17.92
N ARG A 181 -26.34 -20.31 16.77
CA ARG A 181 -26.10 -21.10 15.56
C ARG A 181 -24.85 -21.98 15.64
N VAL A 182 -24.03 -21.79 16.67
CA VAL A 182 -22.96 -22.72 17.05
C VAL A 182 -23.52 -24.12 17.34
N ASP A 183 -24.65 -24.21 18.06
CA ASP A 183 -25.29 -25.49 18.38
C ASP A 183 -25.92 -26.13 17.15
N LEU A 184 -26.39 -25.30 16.19
CA LEU A 184 -26.95 -25.79 14.93
C LEU A 184 -25.87 -26.42 14.04
N TYR A 185 -24.66 -25.87 14.05
CA TYR A 185 -23.54 -26.48 13.34
C TYR A 185 -23.18 -27.85 13.94
N ALA A 186 -23.10 -27.94 15.27
CA ALA A 186 -22.84 -29.19 15.97
C ALA A 186 -23.95 -30.23 15.71
N LEU A 187 -25.21 -29.79 15.63
CA LEU A 187 -26.34 -30.64 15.21
C LEU A 187 -26.16 -31.13 13.76
N GLY A 188 -25.66 -30.28 12.86
CA GLY A 188 -25.32 -30.67 11.49
C GLY A 188 -24.26 -31.78 11.45
N ALA A 189 -23.21 -31.66 12.26
CA ALA A 189 -22.16 -32.68 12.36
C ALA A 189 -22.68 -34.01 12.94
N LEU A 190 -23.55 -33.96 13.95
CA LEU A 190 -24.24 -35.14 14.51
C LEU A 190 -25.11 -35.84 13.48
N LEU A 191 -25.96 -35.09 12.78
CA LEU A 191 -26.84 -35.63 11.75
C LEU A 191 -26.05 -36.25 10.60
N TYR A 192 -24.92 -35.63 10.24
CA TYR A 192 -23.99 -36.17 9.26
C TYR A 192 -23.44 -37.52 9.70
N GLU A 193 -22.91 -37.60 10.92
CA GLU A 193 -22.32 -38.82 11.47
C GLU A 193 -23.34 -39.95 11.53
N TRP A 194 -24.52 -39.71 12.10
CA TRP A 194 -25.55 -40.73 12.19
C TRP A 194 -26.10 -41.15 10.82
N SER A 195 -26.18 -40.22 9.86
CA SER A 195 -26.71 -40.54 8.52
C SER A 195 -25.73 -41.29 7.64
N THR A 196 -24.42 -41.18 7.89
CA THR A 196 -23.37 -41.74 7.02
C THR A 196 -22.51 -42.80 7.69
N GLY A 197 -22.48 -42.85 9.02
CA GLY A 197 -21.55 -43.66 9.83
C GLY A 197 -20.14 -43.05 9.96
N GLU A 198 -19.88 -41.90 9.36
CA GLU A 198 -18.58 -41.21 9.36
C GLU A 198 -18.74 -39.73 9.74
N LEU A 199 -17.75 -39.12 10.39
CA LEU A 199 -17.76 -37.68 10.67
C LEU A 199 -17.61 -36.86 9.38
N PRO A 200 -18.13 -35.61 9.33
CA PRO A 200 -18.03 -34.75 8.15
C PRO A 200 -16.59 -34.38 7.80
N PHE A 201 -15.71 -34.33 8.80
CA PHE A 201 -14.30 -33.98 8.68
C PHE A 201 -13.45 -34.96 9.49
N VAL A 202 -12.47 -35.59 8.83
CA VAL A 202 -11.58 -36.58 9.42
C VAL A 202 -10.16 -36.31 8.96
N ALA A 203 -9.23 -36.26 9.89
CA ALA A 203 -7.80 -36.26 9.62
C ALA A 203 -7.04 -36.96 10.74
N SER A 204 -5.81 -37.39 10.45
CA SER A 204 -4.91 -38.02 11.44
C SER A 204 -4.35 -37.03 12.48
N ASP A 205 -4.55 -35.74 12.25
CA ASP A 205 -4.03 -34.65 13.05
C ASP A 205 -5.18 -33.72 13.49
N PRO A 206 -5.33 -33.42 14.79
CA PRO A 206 -6.38 -32.52 15.29
C PRO A 206 -6.40 -31.15 14.62
N MET A 207 -5.24 -30.61 14.22
CA MET A 207 -5.20 -29.32 13.52
C MET A 207 -5.75 -29.42 12.10
N ALA A 208 -5.47 -30.51 11.39
CA ALA A 208 -6.09 -30.74 10.09
C ALA A 208 -7.62 -30.87 10.16
N ILE A 209 -8.17 -31.41 11.26
CA ILE A 209 -9.63 -31.43 11.50
C ILE A 209 -10.15 -29.99 11.71
N ILE A 210 -9.47 -29.18 12.51
CA ILE A 210 -9.80 -27.76 12.71
C ILE A 210 -9.79 -26.98 11.38
N THR A 211 -8.73 -27.12 10.57
CA THR A 211 -8.63 -26.50 9.24
C THR A 211 -9.80 -26.91 8.33
N GLN A 212 -10.20 -28.19 8.39
CA GLN A 212 -11.35 -28.67 7.64
C GLN A 212 -12.67 -28.05 8.13
N HIS A 213 -12.86 -27.92 9.44
CA HIS A 213 -13.99 -27.19 9.99
C HIS A 213 -14.01 -25.73 9.55
N LEU A 214 -12.87 -25.05 9.49
CA LEU A 214 -12.78 -23.64 9.05
C LEU A 214 -13.04 -23.44 7.56
N PHE A 215 -12.44 -24.27 6.71
CA PHE A 215 -12.31 -23.95 5.28
C PHE A 215 -12.81 -25.04 4.33
N ALA A 216 -12.79 -26.32 4.73
CA ALA A 216 -13.15 -27.40 3.82
C ALA A 216 -14.67 -27.57 3.72
N PRO A 217 -15.25 -27.64 2.51
CA PRO A 217 -16.66 -27.98 2.37
C PRO A 217 -16.93 -29.42 2.85
N ALA A 218 -18.06 -29.67 3.52
CA ALA A 218 -18.47 -31.03 3.88
C ALA A 218 -18.87 -31.80 2.61
N VAL A 219 -18.43 -33.06 2.50
CA VAL A 219 -18.87 -33.95 1.41
C VAL A 219 -20.38 -34.19 1.57
N PRO A 220 -21.23 -34.17 0.53
CA PRO A 220 -22.66 -34.43 0.71
C PRO A 220 -22.94 -35.80 1.37
N PRO A 221 -23.77 -35.87 2.44
CA PRO A 221 -24.14 -37.13 3.08
C PRO A 221 -24.65 -38.21 2.11
N ARG A 222 -25.41 -37.83 1.07
CA ARG A 222 -25.89 -38.76 0.03
C ARG A 222 -24.80 -39.41 -0.80
N ALA A 223 -23.62 -38.81 -0.89
CA ALA A 223 -22.46 -39.43 -1.55
C ALA A 223 -21.95 -40.65 -0.77
N ARG A 224 -22.17 -40.68 0.56
CA ARG A 224 -21.78 -41.78 1.46
C ARG A 224 -22.94 -42.74 1.74
N ASN A 225 -24.16 -42.21 1.90
CA ASN A 225 -25.37 -43.00 2.07
C ASN A 225 -26.42 -42.62 0.99
N PRO A 226 -26.41 -43.29 -0.18
CA PRO A 226 -27.35 -42.99 -1.27
C PRO A 226 -28.84 -43.19 -0.91
N LYS A 227 -29.14 -43.88 0.19
CA LYS A 227 -30.52 -44.11 0.67
C LYS A 227 -31.07 -42.92 1.46
N LEU A 228 -30.25 -41.91 1.75
CA LEU A 228 -30.66 -40.72 2.47
C LEU A 228 -31.59 -39.85 1.61
N PRO A 229 -32.74 -39.36 2.15
CA PRO A 229 -33.61 -38.44 1.43
C PRO A 229 -32.93 -37.10 1.09
N GLU A 230 -33.22 -36.55 -0.09
CA GLU A 230 -32.63 -35.28 -0.57
C GLU A 230 -32.88 -34.10 0.37
N ALA A 231 -34.09 -34.03 0.94
CA ALA A 231 -34.45 -32.94 1.82
C ALA A 231 -33.59 -32.95 3.10
N LEU A 232 -33.23 -34.14 3.61
CA LEU A 232 -32.38 -34.29 4.77
C LEU A 232 -30.91 -33.99 4.45
N ASP A 233 -30.42 -34.43 3.28
CA ASP A 233 -29.08 -34.11 2.76
C ASP A 233 -28.84 -32.59 2.69
N ARG A 234 -29.79 -31.85 2.10
CA ARG A 234 -29.70 -30.38 2.01
C ARG A 234 -29.74 -29.69 3.38
N LEU A 235 -30.55 -30.21 4.30
CA LEU A 235 -30.62 -29.66 5.66
C LEU A 235 -29.27 -29.83 6.39
N ILE A 236 -28.66 -31.02 6.31
CA ILE A 236 -27.37 -31.31 6.94
C ILE A 236 -26.28 -30.38 6.38
N LEU A 237 -26.21 -30.20 5.05
CA LEU A 237 -25.23 -29.30 4.44
C LEU A 237 -25.45 -27.84 4.83
N ARG A 238 -26.70 -27.38 4.91
CA ARG A 238 -27.02 -26.01 5.34
C ARG A 238 -26.67 -25.77 6.82
N LEU A 239 -26.80 -26.79 7.68
CA LEU A 239 -26.34 -26.71 9.07
C LEU A 239 -24.81 -26.65 9.17
N LEU A 240 -24.09 -27.32 8.26
CA LEU A 240 -22.62 -27.34 8.19
C LEU A 240 -22.01 -26.14 7.42
N SER A 241 -22.81 -25.13 7.05
CA SER A 241 -22.32 -23.91 6.42
C SER A 241 -21.30 -23.19 7.31
N LYS A 242 -20.23 -22.68 6.69
CA LYS A 242 -19.13 -22.04 7.43
C LYS A 242 -19.55 -20.70 8.02
N SER A 243 -20.22 -19.88 7.22
CA SER A 243 -20.89 -18.66 7.66
C SER A 243 -22.13 -19.00 8.51
N PRO A 244 -22.26 -18.45 9.73
CA PRO A 244 -23.46 -18.59 10.54
C PRO A 244 -24.74 -18.08 9.85
N GLU A 245 -24.65 -17.05 9.01
CA GLU A 245 -25.76 -16.45 8.25
C GLU A 245 -26.39 -17.36 7.19
N ASP A 246 -25.65 -18.35 6.69
CA ASP A 246 -26.16 -19.30 5.71
C ASP A 246 -26.92 -20.48 6.35
N ARG A 247 -26.82 -20.62 7.69
CA ARG A 247 -27.49 -21.67 8.46
C ARG A 247 -28.97 -21.32 8.68
N PRO A 248 -29.83 -22.29 9.05
CA PRO A 248 -31.16 -21.98 9.58
C PRO A 248 -31.06 -21.00 10.75
N ALA A 249 -31.98 -20.05 10.83
CA ALA A 249 -31.91 -18.94 11.77
C ALA A 249 -32.10 -19.39 13.23
N SER A 250 -32.75 -20.54 13.47
CA SER A 250 -32.99 -21.07 14.82
C SER A 250 -33.26 -22.58 14.82
N ALA A 251 -33.16 -23.22 16.00
CA ALA A 251 -33.56 -24.62 16.19
C ALA A 251 -35.05 -24.88 15.86
N ARG A 252 -35.92 -23.86 15.99
CA ARG A 252 -37.34 -23.96 15.60
C ARG A 252 -37.52 -24.12 14.10
N GLU A 253 -36.74 -23.40 13.29
CA GLU A 253 -36.74 -23.54 11.82
C GLU A 253 -36.30 -24.95 11.43
N VAL A 254 -35.23 -25.48 12.05
CA VAL A 254 -34.74 -26.84 11.80
C VAL A 254 -35.82 -27.88 12.11
N ARG A 255 -36.51 -27.73 13.26
CA ARG A 255 -37.62 -28.60 13.66
C ARG A 255 -38.77 -28.58 12.65
N GLU A 256 -39.16 -27.40 12.17
CA GLU A 256 -40.22 -27.26 11.17
C GLU A 256 -39.85 -27.95 9.85
N ILE A 257 -38.59 -27.84 9.42
CA ILE A 257 -38.08 -28.54 8.24
C ILE A 257 -38.13 -30.07 8.47
N LEU A 258 -37.70 -30.54 9.64
CA LEU A 258 -37.71 -31.97 9.98
C LEU A 258 -39.13 -32.55 10.07
N GLN A 259 -40.14 -31.74 10.40
CA GLN A 259 -41.55 -32.15 10.47
C GLN A 259 -42.28 -32.02 9.12
N ALA A 260 -41.63 -31.49 8.07
CA ALA A 260 -42.28 -31.18 6.81
C ALA A 260 -42.80 -32.44 6.09
N PRO A 261 -44.07 -32.45 5.61
CA PRO A 261 -44.63 -33.58 4.86
C PRO A 261 -43.84 -33.82 3.56
N GLY A 262 -43.04 -34.88 3.54
CA GLY A 262 -42.21 -35.23 2.39
C GLY A 262 -40.71 -35.25 2.65
N LEU A 263 -40.23 -34.88 3.86
CA LEU A 263 -38.82 -34.98 4.23
C LEU A 263 -38.26 -36.39 3.95
N LEU A 264 -39.02 -37.43 4.31
CA LEU A 264 -38.65 -38.83 4.18
C LEU A 264 -39.06 -39.48 2.84
N LYS A 265 -39.60 -38.71 1.88
CA LYS A 265 -39.92 -39.26 0.55
C LYS A 265 -38.62 -39.64 -0.16
N ARG A 266 -38.47 -40.92 -0.44
CA ARG A 266 -37.38 -41.47 -1.26
C ARG A 266 -37.78 -41.38 -2.73
N ASP A 267 -37.03 -40.66 -3.55
CA ASP A 267 -37.26 -40.69 -4.99
C ASP A 267 -36.91 -42.06 -5.56
N ALA A 268 -37.90 -42.73 -6.13
CA ALA A 268 -37.76 -44.00 -6.82
C ALA A 268 -37.09 -43.77 -8.19
N GLY A 269 -35.77 -43.66 -8.17
CA GLY A 269 -34.95 -43.49 -9.37
C GLY A 269 -33.63 -42.81 -9.03
N ALA A 270 -32.65 -43.58 -8.57
CA ALA A 270 -31.31 -43.07 -8.29
C ALA A 270 -30.62 -42.64 -9.60
N VAL A 271 -30.80 -41.38 -9.98
CA VAL A 271 -29.80 -40.64 -10.76
C VAL A 271 -28.80 -40.13 -9.73
N LEU A 272 -27.65 -40.78 -9.63
CA LEU A 272 -26.51 -40.32 -8.84
C LEU A 272 -26.15 -38.90 -9.31
N ALA A 273 -26.12 -37.95 -8.38
CA ALA A 273 -25.88 -36.54 -8.66
C ALA A 273 -24.56 -36.36 -9.43
N THR A 274 -24.61 -35.60 -10.52
CA THR A 274 -23.43 -35.14 -11.27
C THR A 274 -22.58 -34.24 -10.35
N PRO A 275 -21.23 -34.31 -10.38
CA PRO A 275 -20.39 -33.39 -9.60
C PRO A 275 -20.77 -31.92 -9.90
N SER A 276 -20.98 -31.09 -8.88
CA SER A 276 -21.31 -29.67 -9.02
C SER A 276 -20.07 -28.79 -8.91
N LEU A 277 -19.98 -27.74 -9.75
CA LEU A 277 -18.88 -26.75 -9.76
C LEU A 277 -18.58 -26.10 -8.40
N GLU A 278 -19.57 -25.97 -7.52
CA GLU A 278 -19.40 -25.37 -6.18
C GLU A 278 -18.39 -26.12 -5.30
N TRP A 279 -18.21 -27.42 -5.50
CA TRP A 279 -17.29 -28.24 -4.73
C TRP A 279 -15.84 -28.20 -5.25
N ILE A 280 -15.66 -27.74 -6.48
CA ILE A 280 -14.47 -27.93 -7.28
C ILE A 280 -13.33 -26.97 -6.86
N GLY A 281 -13.61 -25.85 -6.19
CA GLY A 281 -12.62 -24.79 -5.94
C GLY A 281 -11.85 -24.83 -4.61
N ARG A 282 -12.20 -25.68 -3.63
CA ARG A 282 -11.71 -25.53 -2.23
C ARG A 282 -11.25 -26.83 -1.54
N GLY A 283 -10.99 -27.89 -2.30
CA GLY A 283 -10.57 -29.20 -1.78
C GLY A 283 -9.12 -29.26 -1.26
N ARG A 284 -8.84 -30.28 -0.42
CA ARG A 284 -7.52 -30.60 0.17
C ARG A 284 -6.41 -30.61 -0.91
N MET A 285 -5.23 -30.03 -0.62
CA MET A 285 -4.07 -30.21 -1.50
C MET A 285 -3.69 -31.71 -1.55
N ALA A 286 -3.69 -32.28 -2.76
CA ALA A 286 -3.39 -33.68 -3.01
C ALA A 286 -2.30 -33.83 -4.08
N GLY A 287 -1.43 -34.81 -3.91
CA GLY A 287 -0.31 -35.07 -4.83
C GLY A 287 0.91 -34.17 -4.61
N ARG A 288 0.96 -33.42 -3.51
CA ARG A 288 2.06 -32.50 -3.12
C ARG A 288 2.50 -32.68 -1.66
N GLU A 289 2.25 -33.88 -1.12
CA GLU A 289 2.47 -34.18 0.30
C GLU A 289 3.95 -34.00 0.68
N HIS A 290 4.87 -34.32 -0.23
CA HIS A 290 6.31 -34.22 0.01
C HIS A 290 6.76 -32.75 0.07
N GLU A 291 6.40 -31.94 -0.92
CA GLU A 291 6.74 -30.52 -1.01
C GLU A 291 6.11 -29.73 0.15
N LEU A 292 4.86 -30.06 0.50
CA LEU A 292 4.21 -29.49 1.66
C LEU A 292 4.97 -29.84 2.92
N GLN A 293 5.33 -31.11 3.15
CA GLN A 293 6.12 -31.53 4.32
C GLN A 293 7.46 -30.78 4.44
N GLN A 294 8.15 -30.51 3.32
CA GLN A 294 9.38 -29.72 3.33
C GLN A 294 9.14 -28.26 3.77
N ALA A 295 8.10 -27.62 3.23
CA ALA A 295 7.70 -26.27 3.65
C ALA A 295 7.32 -26.24 5.14
N ARG A 296 6.55 -27.23 5.62
CA ARG A 296 6.20 -27.38 7.05
C ARG A 296 7.43 -27.54 7.93
N SER A 297 8.44 -28.29 7.47
CA SER A 297 9.69 -28.48 8.20
C SER A 297 10.46 -27.16 8.33
N LEU A 298 10.49 -26.34 7.29
CA LEU A 298 11.10 -25.00 7.33
C LEU A 298 10.35 -24.09 8.31
N TRP A 299 9.02 -24.10 8.28
CA TRP A 299 8.20 -23.34 9.24
C TRP A 299 8.47 -23.77 10.69
N GLY A 300 8.51 -25.07 10.97
CA GLY A 300 8.84 -25.58 12.30
C GLY A 300 10.22 -25.15 12.79
N ARG A 301 11.22 -25.09 11.89
CA ARG A 301 12.55 -24.54 12.22
C ARG A 301 12.54 -23.03 12.46
N ALA A 302 11.76 -22.29 11.67
CA ALA A 302 11.61 -20.85 11.84
C ALA A 302 11.03 -20.52 13.22
N ILE A 303 9.95 -21.18 13.63
CA ILE A 303 9.35 -21.00 14.98
C ILE A 303 10.36 -21.30 16.10
N GLY A 304 11.35 -22.16 15.86
CA GLY A 304 12.46 -22.42 16.78
C GLY A 304 13.44 -21.26 17.01
N GLY A 305 13.17 -20.08 16.44
CA GLY A 305 13.93 -18.84 16.65
C GLY A 305 15.04 -18.58 15.64
N LYS A 306 15.18 -19.42 14.60
CA LYS A 306 16.16 -19.25 13.53
C LYS A 306 15.48 -18.99 12.21
N SER A 307 15.77 -17.85 11.60
CA SER A 307 15.14 -17.48 10.34
C SER A 307 15.41 -18.53 9.27
N GLN A 308 14.42 -18.82 8.44
CA GLN A 308 14.54 -19.71 7.30
C GLN A 308 14.10 -18.98 6.03
N THR A 309 14.65 -19.38 4.89
CA THR A 309 14.27 -18.83 3.59
C THR A 309 13.93 -19.97 2.62
N LEU A 310 12.74 -19.91 2.03
CA LEU A 310 12.22 -20.84 1.03
C LEU A 310 12.16 -20.14 -0.33
N LEU A 311 12.83 -20.70 -1.34
CA LEU A 311 12.73 -20.24 -2.73
C LEU A 311 11.83 -21.21 -3.49
N LEU A 312 10.60 -20.80 -3.78
CA LEU A 312 9.61 -21.66 -4.44
C LEU A 312 9.60 -21.40 -5.95
N LYS A 313 10.10 -22.37 -6.72
CA LYS A 313 10.27 -22.27 -8.17
C LYS A 313 9.27 -23.14 -8.91
N GLY A 314 8.75 -22.67 -10.04
CA GLY A 314 8.06 -23.53 -11.00
C GLY A 314 7.29 -22.79 -12.08
N GLU A 315 6.76 -23.52 -13.06
CA GLU A 315 5.99 -22.97 -14.18
C GLU A 315 4.68 -22.28 -13.71
N ALA A 316 4.04 -21.52 -14.60
CA ALA A 316 2.75 -20.92 -14.30
C ALA A 316 1.65 -22.00 -14.14
N GLY A 317 0.77 -21.85 -13.14
CA GLY A 317 -0.29 -22.83 -12.87
C GLY A 317 0.17 -24.11 -12.16
N ILE A 318 1.44 -24.22 -11.77
CA ILE A 318 2.00 -25.44 -11.18
C ILE A 318 1.60 -25.70 -9.71
N GLY A 319 0.92 -24.74 -9.07
CA GLY A 319 0.44 -24.86 -7.68
C GLY A 319 1.21 -24.04 -6.63
N LYS A 320 2.06 -23.07 -7.02
CA LYS A 320 2.86 -22.24 -6.08
C LYS A 320 1.99 -21.50 -5.04
N THR A 321 1.05 -20.70 -5.50
CA THR A 321 0.12 -19.94 -4.63
C THR A 321 -0.72 -20.87 -3.76
N ARG A 322 -1.15 -22.03 -4.28
CA ARG A 322 -1.88 -23.03 -3.47
C ARG A 322 -1.02 -23.58 -2.33
N LEU A 323 0.27 -23.85 -2.57
CA LEU A 323 1.20 -24.30 -1.54
C LEU A 323 1.44 -23.21 -0.48
N ILE A 324 1.54 -21.94 -0.90
CA ILE A 324 1.59 -20.80 0.01
C ILE A 324 0.34 -20.74 0.88
N HIS A 325 -0.86 -20.89 0.32
CA HIS A 325 -2.09 -20.84 1.12
C HIS A 325 -2.15 -21.95 2.17
N GLU A 326 -1.67 -23.16 1.86
CA GLU A 326 -1.55 -24.25 2.84
C GLU A 326 -0.52 -23.93 3.95
N LEU A 327 0.55 -23.21 3.61
CA LEU A 327 1.55 -22.74 4.56
C LEU A 327 1.05 -21.58 5.43
N ILE A 328 0.28 -20.65 4.85
CA ILE A 328 -0.39 -19.54 5.55
C ILE A 328 -1.36 -20.10 6.59
N ALA A 329 -2.23 -21.03 6.20
CA ALA A 329 -3.19 -21.65 7.12
C ALA A 329 -2.47 -22.33 8.31
N GLN A 330 -1.29 -22.91 8.08
CA GLN A 330 -0.47 -23.47 9.16
C GLN A 330 0.16 -22.39 10.04
N ALA A 331 0.64 -21.29 9.45
CA ALA A 331 1.24 -20.18 10.18
C ALA A 331 0.20 -19.51 11.10
N GLU A 332 -1.02 -19.28 10.61
CA GLU A 332 -2.14 -18.71 11.38
C GLU A 332 -2.50 -19.57 12.60
N VAL A 333 -2.53 -20.90 12.44
CA VAL A 333 -2.74 -21.85 13.56
C VAL A 333 -1.69 -21.68 14.66
N THR A 334 -0.45 -21.37 14.29
CA THR A 334 0.64 -21.14 15.25
C THR A 334 0.66 -19.71 15.81
N GLY A 335 -0.36 -18.90 15.50
CA GLY A 335 -0.47 -17.51 15.94
C GLY A 335 0.50 -16.56 15.25
N ALA A 336 0.99 -16.92 14.06
CA ALA A 336 1.95 -16.11 13.33
C ALA A 336 1.32 -14.92 12.63
N LEU A 337 2.11 -13.86 12.46
CA LEU A 337 1.80 -12.74 11.60
C LEU A 337 2.14 -13.10 10.14
N VAL A 338 1.15 -13.05 9.25
CA VAL A 338 1.32 -13.33 7.83
C VAL A 338 1.44 -12.03 7.06
N LEU A 339 2.56 -11.85 6.36
CA LEU A 339 2.88 -10.67 5.58
C LEU A 339 2.99 -11.06 4.11
N LEU A 340 2.05 -10.60 3.28
CA LEU A 340 1.97 -10.95 1.86
C LEU A 340 2.25 -9.72 0.99
N GLY A 341 3.28 -9.82 0.15
CA GLY A 341 3.59 -8.85 -0.89
C GLY A 341 3.37 -9.44 -2.28
N LEU A 342 2.51 -8.81 -3.08
CA LEU A 342 2.18 -9.21 -4.44
C LEU A 342 2.84 -8.26 -5.44
N ASN A 343 3.44 -8.82 -6.49
CA ASN A 343 4.03 -8.03 -7.58
C ASN A 343 3.08 -8.00 -8.80
N ASP A 344 2.96 -6.83 -9.43
CA ASP A 344 2.17 -6.64 -10.65
C ASP A 344 3.10 -6.52 -11.87
N ALA A 345 2.77 -7.25 -12.93
CA ALA A 345 3.51 -7.25 -14.19
C ALA A 345 3.30 -5.98 -15.03
N GLN A 346 2.21 -5.22 -14.81
CA GLN A 346 1.88 -4.08 -15.66
C GLN A 346 2.49 -2.75 -15.20
N ALA A 347 2.76 -2.59 -13.89
CA ALA A 347 3.42 -1.40 -13.35
C ALA A 347 4.08 -1.70 -12.00
N ALA A 348 5.34 -2.12 -12.02
CA ALA A 348 6.14 -2.24 -10.81
C ALA A 348 6.34 -0.85 -10.18
N GLN A 349 6.03 -0.74 -8.88
CA GLN A 349 6.29 0.47 -8.10
C GLN A 349 7.54 0.24 -7.23
N PRO A 350 8.37 1.28 -6.99
CA PRO A 350 9.49 1.17 -6.07
C PRO A 350 9.06 0.64 -4.70
N PHE A 351 9.68 -0.46 -4.25
CA PHE A 351 9.36 -1.15 -3.00
C PHE A 351 7.89 -1.62 -2.89
N GLY A 352 7.22 -1.87 -4.02
CA GLY A 352 5.76 -2.07 -4.08
C GLY A 352 5.26 -3.17 -3.13
N ALA A 353 5.93 -4.32 -3.11
CA ALA A 353 5.55 -5.44 -2.25
C ALA A 353 5.67 -5.09 -0.75
N PHE A 354 6.70 -4.33 -0.36
CA PHE A 354 6.88 -3.90 1.03
C PHE A 354 5.92 -2.79 1.44
N LYS A 355 5.55 -1.89 0.53
CA LYS A 355 4.47 -0.91 0.77
C LYS A 355 3.16 -1.62 1.07
N GLN A 356 2.82 -2.67 0.31
CA GLN A 356 1.63 -3.47 0.56
C GLN A 356 1.68 -4.16 1.93
N ILE A 357 2.82 -4.77 2.27
CA ILE A 357 3.03 -5.39 3.59
C ILE A 357 2.87 -4.37 4.72
N LEU A 358 3.48 -3.18 4.60
CA LEU A 358 3.39 -2.13 5.60
C LEU A 358 1.95 -1.66 5.79
N ARG A 359 1.23 -1.39 4.70
CA ARG A 359 -0.20 -1.00 4.75
C ARG A 359 -1.03 -2.04 5.49
N SER A 360 -0.91 -3.31 5.10
CA SER A 360 -1.68 -4.40 5.70
C SER A 360 -1.43 -4.55 7.20
N VAL A 361 -0.22 -4.31 7.68
CA VAL A 361 0.06 -4.36 9.13
C VAL A 361 -0.46 -3.11 9.84
N LEU A 362 -0.32 -1.94 9.23
CA LEU A 362 -0.68 -0.66 9.84
C LEU A 362 -2.19 -0.45 9.95
N GLU A 363 -2.99 -1.04 9.05
CA GLU A 363 -4.46 -1.01 9.11
C GLU A 363 -4.97 -1.54 10.46
N ASP A 364 -4.42 -2.66 10.95
CA ASP A 364 -4.88 -3.30 12.18
C ASP A 364 -3.99 -3.01 13.41
N ARG A 365 -2.70 -2.74 13.20
CA ARG A 365 -1.65 -2.80 14.24
C ARG A 365 -0.71 -1.61 14.22
N ILE A 366 -1.27 -0.41 14.11
CA ILE A 366 -0.50 0.84 14.17
C ILE A 366 0.31 1.01 15.47
N ASP A 367 -0.14 0.37 16.56
CA ASP A 367 0.53 0.33 17.86
C ASP A 367 1.96 -0.23 17.77
N LEU A 368 2.20 -1.15 16.82
CA LEU A 368 3.51 -1.78 16.62
C LEU A 368 4.52 -0.82 16.01
N LEU A 369 4.07 0.16 15.23
CA LEU A 369 4.94 1.21 14.69
C LEU A 369 5.29 2.23 15.77
N ALA A 370 4.33 2.60 16.63
CA ALA A 370 4.52 3.58 17.72
C ALA A 370 5.57 3.15 18.77
N ALA A 371 5.85 1.85 18.88
CA ALA A 371 6.85 1.31 19.80
C ALA A 371 8.30 1.37 19.26
N LEU A 372 8.51 1.81 18.02
CA LEU A 372 9.83 1.90 17.39
C LEU A 372 10.54 3.22 17.73
N PRO A 373 11.87 3.27 17.57
CA PRO A 373 12.59 4.54 17.59
C PRO A 373 12.02 5.50 16.54
N GLU A 374 11.85 6.76 16.92
CA GLU A 374 11.27 7.83 16.07
C GLU A 374 11.93 7.91 14.68
N HIS A 375 13.24 7.70 14.64
CA HIS A 375 13.98 7.67 13.41
C HIS A 375 13.47 6.54 12.49
N VAL A 376 13.31 5.31 12.98
CA VAL A 376 12.81 4.16 12.21
C VAL A 376 11.40 4.45 11.68
N ILE A 377 10.55 5.05 12.50
CA ILE A 377 9.20 5.48 12.12
C ILE A 377 9.27 6.41 10.89
N ALA A 378 10.13 7.43 10.93
CA ALA A 378 10.29 8.37 9.82
C ALA A 378 10.66 7.68 8.49
N ASP A 379 11.58 6.71 8.51
CA ASP A 379 11.99 6.01 7.29
C ASP A 379 10.88 5.10 6.75
N LEU A 380 10.11 4.44 7.63
CA LEU A 380 8.99 3.59 7.22
C LEU A 380 7.84 4.42 6.64
N LEU A 381 7.54 5.58 7.23
CA LEU A 381 6.53 6.49 6.73
C LEU A 381 6.89 7.07 5.37
N ALA A 382 8.17 7.20 5.02
CA ALA A 382 8.58 7.58 3.66
C ALA A 382 8.08 6.58 2.59
N LEU A 383 7.85 5.31 2.94
CA LEU A 383 7.26 4.31 2.04
C LEU A 383 5.74 4.37 2.00
N VAL A 384 5.09 4.77 3.10
CA VAL A 384 3.64 4.81 3.28
C VAL A 384 3.20 6.17 3.86
N PRO A 385 3.40 7.27 3.12
CA PRO A 385 3.22 8.64 3.63
C PRO A 385 1.79 8.93 4.09
N GLU A 386 0.80 8.20 3.58
CA GLU A 386 -0.59 8.30 4.01
C GLU A 386 -0.82 8.00 5.51
N TYR A 387 0.13 7.35 6.20
CA TYR A 387 0.09 7.12 7.65
C TYR A 387 0.83 8.19 8.48
N GLN A 388 1.49 9.17 7.84
CA GLN A 388 2.18 10.26 8.54
C GLN A 388 1.29 11.01 9.56
N PRO A 389 0.00 11.30 9.28
CA PRO A 389 -0.85 12.03 10.22
C PRO A 389 -1.01 11.35 11.59
N HIS A 390 -0.71 10.04 11.69
CA HIS A 390 -0.75 9.30 12.94
C HIS A 390 0.52 9.46 13.79
N PHE A 391 1.57 10.08 13.25
CA PHE A 391 2.89 10.29 13.89
C PHE A 391 3.39 11.74 13.73
N PRO A 392 2.65 12.76 14.19
CA PRO A 392 2.91 14.17 13.89
C PRO A 392 4.18 14.75 14.53
N ASP A 393 4.71 14.10 15.59
CA ASP A 393 5.90 14.58 16.30
C ASP A 393 7.23 14.05 15.72
N THR A 394 7.18 13.19 14.70
CA THR A 394 8.36 12.54 14.12
C THR A 394 9.30 13.56 13.45
N MET A 395 10.54 13.65 13.93
CA MET A 395 11.55 14.57 13.39
C MET A 395 11.85 14.34 11.90
N VAL A 396 11.93 15.46 11.16
CA VAL A 396 12.54 15.51 9.83
C VAL A 396 14.03 15.22 9.97
N ARG A 397 14.51 14.22 9.23
CA ARG A 397 15.92 13.84 9.27
C ARG A 397 16.77 14.73 8.36
N PRO A 398 18.03 15.02 8.73
CA PRO A 398 18.98 15.64 7.83
C PRO A 398 19.29 14.67 6.67
N ALA A 399 19.28 15.21 5.45
CA ALA A 399 19.62 14.46 4.24
C ALA A 399 21.04 13.90 4.33
N LEU A 400 21.20 12.62 4.01
CA LEU A 400 22.50 11.98 3.77
C LEU A 400 22.73 11.80 2.27
N ASP A 401 23.88 11.24 1.91
CA ASP A 401 24.09 10.72 0.56
C ASP A 401 23.08 9.60 0.24
N THR A 402 22.64 9.52 -1.01
CA THR A 402 21.51 8.67 -1.48
C THR A 402 21.69 7.22 -1.07
N ALA A 403 22.89 6.68 -1.21
CA ALA A 403 23.20 5.30 -0.85
C ALA A 403 23.13 5.03 0.66
N LEU A 404 23.53 6.00 1.47
CA LEU A 404 23.40 5.92 2.93
C LEU A 404 21.93 6.02 3.34
N GLU A 405 21.11 6.77 2.61
CA GLU A 405 19.67 6.83 2.86
C GLU A 405 18.95 5.54 2.48
N GLN A 406 19.33 4.92 1.35
CA GLN A 406 18.83 3.59 0.98
C GLN A 406 19.21 2.53 2.03
N GLN A 407 20.48 2.50 2.45
CA GLN A 407 20.94 1.59 3.49
C GLN A 407 20.19 1.82 4.82
N ARG A 408 19.98 3.08 5.19
CA ARG A 408 19.22 3.47 6.39
C ARG A 408 17.77 2.99 6.33
N LEU A 409 17.11 3.12 5.18
CA LEU A 409 15.76 2.59 4.97
C LEU A 409 15.73 1.06 5.16
N PHE A 410 16.73 0.35 4.61
CA PHE A 410 16.85 -1.10 4.74
C PHE A 410 17.05 -1.52 6.20
N GLU A 411 17.91 -0.80 6.93
CA GLU A 411 18.12 -0.99 8.37
C GLU A 411 16.84 -0.78 9.16
N SER A 412 16.09 0.29 8.88
CA SER A 412 14.81 0.59 9.53
C SER A 412 13.75 -0.49 9.32
N LEU A 413 13.63 -1.01 8.09
CA LEU A 413 12.77 -2.17 7.82
C LEU A 413 13.24 -3.44 8.52
N ALA A 414 14.54 -3.67 8.62
CA ALA A 414 15.08 -4.82 9.35
C ALA A 414 14.79 -4.74 10.85
N ILE A 415 14.91 -3.54 11.44
CA ILE A 415 14.54 -3.28 12.84
C ILE A 415 13.06 -3.54 13.05
N TYR A 416 12.21 -3.01 12.16
CA TYR A 416 10.76 -3.20 12.26
C TYR A 416 10.35 -4.67 12.17
N LEU A 417 10.83 -5.39 11.15
CA LEU A 417 10.50 -6.80 10.97
C LEU A 417 11.02 -7.65 12.13
N SER A 418 12.21 -7.32 12.65
CA SER A 418 12.73 -7.93 13.87
C SER A 418 11.83 -7.68 15.07
N ARG A 419 11.30 -6.46 15.23
CA ARG A 419 10.38 -6.11 16.32
C ARG A 419 9.04 -6.84 16.20
N LEU A 420 8.46 -6.92 15.00
CA LEU A 420 7.26 -7.71 14.75
C LEU A 420 7.44 -9.17 15.19
N SER A 421 8.60 -9.74 14.88
CA SER A 421 8.92 -11.12 15.24
C SER A 421 9.08 -11.39 16.75
N GLU A 422 9.17 -10.36 17.59
CA GLU A 422 9.15 -10.50 19.07
C GLU A 422 7.76 -10.79 19.61
N HIS A 423 6.73 -10.32 18.90
CA HIS A 423 5.34 -10.45 19.32
C HIS A 423 4.72 -11.75 18.83
N ALA A 424 5.05 -12.17 17.61
CA ALA A 424 4.58 -13.40 16.99
C ALA A 424 5.60 -13.88 15.95
N PRO A 425 5.70 -15.20 15.67
CA PRO A 425 6.43 -15.68 14.50
C PRO A 425 5.92 -14.99 13.22
N VAL A 426 6.80 -14.77 12.24
CA VAL A 426 6.43 -14.05 11.00
C VAL A 426 6.59 -14.96 9.79
N LEU A 427 5.56 -15.05 8.96
CA LEU A 427 5.63 -15.61 7.61
C LEU A 427 5.60 -14.45 6.61
N LEU A 428 6.73 -14.16 5.96
CA LEU A 428 6.83 -13.10 4.95
C LEU A 428 6.93 -13.73 3.56
N VAL A 429 5.95 -13.47 2.70
CA VAL A 429 5.84 -14.03 1.36
C VAL A 429 5.88 -12.93 0.32
N ILE A 430 6.80 -13.04 -0.65
CA ILE A 430 6.83 -12.21 -1.85
C ILE A 430 6.50 -13.09 -3.06
N GLU A 431 5.34 -12.85 -3.69
CA GLU A 431 4.87 -13.63 -4.83
C GLU A 431 5.33 -13.09 -6.19
N ASP A 432 5.64 -14.00 -7.13
CA ASP A 432 6.02 -13.68 -8.51
C ASP A 432 7.18 -12.66 -8.61
N ALA A 433 8.30 -12.96 -7.96
CA ALA A 433 9.49 -12.10 -7.86
C ALA A 433 10.10 -11.65 -9.19
N GLN A 434 9.79 -12.34 -10.31
CA GLN A 434 10.19 -11.89 -11.64
C GLN A 434 9.53 -10.57 -12.09
N TRP A 435 8.50 -10.11 -11.38
CA TRP A 435 7.82 -8.82 -11.60
C TRP A 435 8.14 -7.79 -10.51
N ALA A 436 8.99 -8.11 -9.55
CA ALA A 436 9.39 -7.18 -8.50
C ALA A 436 10.38 -6.14 -9.04
N ASP A 437 10.31 -4.92 -8.51
CA ASP A 437 11.35 -3.90 -8.73
C ASP A 437 12.68 -4.33 -8.07
N SER A 438 13.78 -3.74 -8.54
CA SER A 438 15.12 -4.10 -8.06
C SER A 438 15.30 -3.72 -6.58
N GLY A 439 14.72 -2.60 -6.16
CA GLY A 439 14.68 -2.17 -4.76
C GLY A 439 14.05 -3.20 -3.83
N THR A 440 12.87 -3.74 -4.18
CA THR A 440 12.21 -4.83 -3.45
C THR A 440 13.10 -6.06 -3.33
N LEU A 441 13.78 -6.48 -4.41
CA LEU A 441 14.62 -7.68 -4.41
C LEU A 441 15.88 -7.49 -3.55
N TYR A 442 16.55 -6.34 -3.64
CA TYR A 442 17.73 -6.04 -2.84
C TYR A 442 17.41 -5.86 -1.35
N LEU A 443 16.26 -5.25 -1.04
CA LEU A 443 15.74 -5.18 0.32
C LEU A 443 15.42 -6.57 0.87
N PHE A 444 14.77 -7.44 0.09
CA PHE A 444 14.52 -8.82 0.50
C PHE A 444 15.82 -9.58 0.78
N ARG A 445 16.83 -9.45 -0.09
CA ARG A 445 18.18 -10.00 0.14
C ARG A 445 18.78 -9.48 1.44
N TYR A 446 18.73 -8.17 1.66
CA TYR A 446 19.26 -7.53 2.86
C TYR A 446 18.59 -8.07 4.13
N LEU A 447 17.26 -8.16 4.17
CA LEU A 447 16.52 -8.69 5.32
C LEU A 447 16.91 -10.14 5.63
N VAL A 448 17.03 -11.00 4.62
CA VAL A 448 17.48 -12.39 4.78
C VAL A 448 18.92 -12.46 5.31
N GLN A 449 19.81 -11.56 4.86
CA GLN A 449 21.20 -11.52 5.31
C GLN A 449 21.33 -11.04 6.76
N GLN A 450 20.56 -10.02 7.16
CA GLN A 450 20.66 -9.38 8.49
C GLN A 450 19.87 -10.12 9.58
N ILE A 451 18.69 -10.66 9.27
CA ILE A 451 17.78 -11.22 10.27
C ILE A 451 17.94 -12.74 10.31
N ARG A 452 18.92 -13.23 11.07
CA ARG A 452 19.21 -14.69 11.15
C ARG A 452 18.65 -15.40 12.38
N GLU A 453 18.55 -14.70 13.51
CA GLU A 453 18.17 -15.28 14.81
C GLU A 453 16.82 -14.71 15.27
N ARG A 454 15.79 -14.85 14.42
CA ARG A 454 14.40 -14.46 14.70
C ARG A 454 13.43 -15.53 14.17
N PRO A 455 12.20 -15.61 14.71
CA PRO A 455 11.23 -16.62 14.27
C PRO A 455 10.54 -16.21 12.96
N ILE A 456 11.30 -16.13 11.87
CA ILE A 456 10.82 -15.64 10.56
C ILE A 456 11.02 -16.69 9.47
N LEU A 457 9.97 -16.98 8.69
CA LEU A 457 10.10 -17.70 7.42
C LEU A 457 9.91 -16.71 6.26
N PHE A 458 10.99 -16.49 5.50
CA PHE A 458 10.95 -15.75 4.25
C PHE A 458 10.61 -16.69 3.10
N VAL A 459 9.66 -16.32 2.26
CA VAL A 459 9.27 -17.10 1.07
C VAL A 459 9.33 -16.18 -0.15
N LEU A 460 10.10 -16.60 -1.16
CA LEU A 460 10.18 -15.92 -2.45
C LEU A 460 9.72 -16.88 -3.53
N THR A 461 8.71 -16.50 -4.33
CA THR A 461 8.26 -17.35 -5.45
C THR A 461 8.67 -16.78 -6.80
N TYR A 462 9.05 -17.65 -7.74
CA TYR A 462 9.50 -17.21 -9.06
C TYR A 462 9.32 -18.28 -10.14
N ARG A 463 9.50 -17.87 -11.40
CA ARG A 463 9.37 -18.70 -12.61
C ARG A 463 10.72 -18.94 -13.29
N ASP A 464 10.79 -20.03 -14.05
CA ASP A 464 11.95 -20.43 -14.83
C ASP A 464 11.92 -19.78 -16.23
N ILE A 465 12.10 -18.46 -16.35
CA ILE A 465 12.09 -17.78 -17.66
C ILE A 465 13.09 -16.61 -17.75
N GLU A 466 13.81 -16.57 -18.87
CA GLU A 466 14.73 -15.53 -19.36
C GLU A 466 13.98 -14.27 -19.86
N ALA A 467 13.27 -13.54 -18.98
CA ALA A 467 12.60 -12.29 -19.35
C ALA A 467 13.47 -11.03 -19.04
N PRO A 468 13.33 -9.91 -19.76
CA PRO A 468 13.97 -8.64 -19.40
C PRO A 468 13.47 -8.15 -18.02
N GLY A 469 14.36 -7.61 -17.18
CA GLY A 469 14.11 -7.28 -15.76
C GLY A 469 14.58 -8.35 -14.76
N THR A 470 15.03 -9.52 -15.24
CA THR A 470 15.48 -10.64 -14.40
C THR A 470 16.88 -10.49 -13.81
N GLN A 471 17.64 -9.43 -14.13
CA GLN A 471 19.03 -9.32 -13.68
C GLN A 471 19.13 -9.23 -12.15
N ALA A 472 18.36 -8.34 -11.52
CA ALA A 472 18.35 -8.21 -10.05
C ALA A 472 17.91 -9.52 -9.37
N LEU A 473 16.89 -10.19 -9.92
CA LEU A 473 16.45 -11.49 -9.39
C LEU A 473 17.56 -12.55 -9.53
N GLN A 474 18.23 -12.63 -10.67
CA GLN A 474 19.34 -13.55 -10.88
C GLN A 474 20.49 -13.29 -9.91
N GLU A 475 20.85 -12.02 -9.69
CA GLU A 475 21.87 -11.62 -8.72
C GLU A 475 21.50 -12.07 -7.30
N VAL A 476 20.27 -11.79 -6.86
CA VAL A 476 19.79 -12.21 -5.52
C VAL A 476 19.78 -13.74 -5.38
N LEU A 477 19.32 -14.47 -6.40
CA LEU A 477 19.32 -15.93 -6.38
C LEU A 477 20.75 -16.51 -6.32
N LEU A 478 21.70 -15.91 -7.05
CA LEU A 478 23.11 -16.29 -7.01
C LEU A 478 23.73 -16.04 -5.63
N ASP A 479 23.43 -14.91 -4.99
CA ASP A 479 23.89 -14.59 -3.64
C ASP A 479 23.35 -15.59 -2.61
N PHE A 480 22.06 -15.90 -2.66
CA PHE A 480 21.45 -16.92 -1.79
C PHE A 480 22.07 -18.30 -1.97
N GLN A 481 22.43 -18.67 -3.20
CA GLN A 481 23.13 -19.92 -3.48
C GLN A 481 24.56 -19.91 -2.92
N ARG A 482 25.33 -18.83 -3.15
CA ARG A 482 26.72 -18.68 -2.69
C ARG A 482 26.84 -18.69 -1.17
N GLU A 483 25.93 -18.00 -0.50
CA GLU A 483 25.92 -17.85 0.96
C GLU A 483 25.11 -18.93 1.69
N GLN A 484 24.47 -19.86 0.96
CA GLN A 484 23.58 -20.91 1.48
C GLN A 484 22.45 -20.38 2.37
N LEU A 485 21.91 -19.21 2.03
CA LEU A 485 20.90 -18.51 2.83
C LEU A 485 19.48 -19.02 2.60
N ALA A 486 19.25 -19.78 1.53
CA ALA A 486 17.91 -20.20 1.16
C ALA A 486 17.84 -21.66 0.70
N ARG A 487 16.66 -22.26 0.86
CA ARG A 487 16.35 -23.62 0.43
C ARG A 487 15.49 -23.56 -0.83
N PRO A 488 16.00 -23.99 -1.99
CA PRO A 488 15.20 -24.08 -3.19
C PRO A 488 14.24 -25.27 -3.10
N LEU A 489 12.99 -25.04 -3.50
CA LEU A 489 11.95 -26.05 -3.69
C LEU A 489 11.36 -25.86 -5.09
N ALA A 490 11.66 -26.80 -5.97
CA ALA A 490 11.10 -26.82 -7.32
C ALA A 490 9.78 -27.60 -7.31
N LEU A 491 8.74 -27.02 -7.91
CA LEU A 491 7.48 -27.69 -8.19
C LEU A 491 7.49 -28.20 -9.62
N ASP A 492 7.69 -29.51 -9.78
CA ASP A 492 7.60 -30.20 -11.07
C ASP A 492 6.14 -30.50 -11.42
N ARG A 493 5.86 -30.87 -12.68
CA ARG A 493 4.51 -31.33 -13.06
C ARG A 493 4.13 -32.59 -12.29
N LEU A 494 2.84 -32.74 -11.96
CA LEU A 494 2.36 -33.91 -11.24
C LEU A 494 2.59 -35.15 -12.10
N ASN A 495 3.03 -36.24 -11.51
CA ASN A 495 3.01 -37.52 -12.19
C ASN A 495 1.57 -38.08 -12.26
N GLU A 496 1.41 -39.23 -12.91
CA GLU A 496 0.10 -39.87 -13.12
C GLU A 496 -0.60 -40.22 -11.80
N GLU A 497 0.14 -40.74 -10.80
CA GLU A 497 -0.39 -41.09 -9.47
C GLU A 497 -0.86 -39.84 -8.69
N GLN A 498 -0.05 -38.78 -8.71
CA GLN A 498 -0.38 -37.50 -8.10
C GLN A 498 -1.56 -36.81 -8.80
N THR A 499 -1.64 -36.93 -10.12
CA THR A 499 -2.77 -36.45 -10.93
C THR A 499 -4.04 -37.18 -10.55
N GLN A 500 -4.00 -38.50 -10.40
CA GLN A 500 -5.12 -39.29 -9.92
C GLN A 500 -5.54 -38.87 -8.51
N ALA A 501 -4.60 -38.69 -7.58
CA ALA A 501 -4.90 -38.24 -6.21
C ALA A 501 -5.58 -36.85 -6.19
N MET A 502 -5.10 -35.91 -7.02
CA MET A 502 -5.71 -34.60 -7.22
C MET A 502 -7.14 -34.75 -7.76
N LEU A 503 -7.32 -35.52 -8.84
CA LEU A 503 -8.62 -35.73 -9.47
C LEU A 503 -9.65 -36.41 -8.56
N VAL A 504 -9.24 -37.42 -7.78
CA VAL A 504 -10.10 -38.07 -6.78
C VAL A 504 -10.49 -37.09 -5.70
N THR A 505 -9.58 -36.22 -5.26
CA THR A 505 -9.91 -35.19 -4.25
C THR A 505 -10.83 -34.10 -4.83
N PHE A 506 -10.63 -33.77 -6.10
CA PHE A 506 -11.32 -32.70 -6.82
C PHE A 506 -12.72 -33.08 -7.33
N LEU A 507 -12.90 -34.35 -7.72
CA LEU A 507 -14.15 -34.92 -8.24
C LEU A 507 -14.80 -35.94 -7.28
N GLY A 508 -14.16 -36.22 -6.13
CA GLY A 508 -14.62 -37.07 -5.00
C GLY A 508 -15.16 -38.44 -5.38
N ALA A 509 -14.72 -38.93 -6.54
CA ALA A 509 -14.91 -40.28 -7.00
C ALA A 509 -13.72 -40.69 -7.86
N GLU A 510 -13.46 -41.99 -7.91
CA GLU A 510 -12.45 -42.55 -8.81
C GLU A 510 -12.88 -42.38 -10.28
N LEU A 511 -11.92 -42.07 -11.15
CA LEU A 511 -12.13 -42.04 -12.59
C LEU A 511 -11.79 -43.42 -13.19
N SER A 512 -12.33 -43.73 -14.36
CA SER A 512 -11.85 -44.92 -15.09
C SER A 512 -10.39 -44.74 -15.54
N PRO A 513 -9.60 -45.83 -15.63
CA PRO A 513 -8.20 -45.76 -16.06
C PRO A 513 -8.01 -45.06 -17.41
N GLU A 514 -8.96 -45.26 -18.33
CA GLU A 514 -8.92 -44.66 -19.67
C GLU A 514 -9.07 -43.14 -19.60
N LEU A 515 -10.05 -42.65 -18.85
CA LEU A 515 -10.28 -41.21 -18.68
C LEU A 515 -9.12 -40.55 -17.91
N MET A 516 -8.58 -41.23 -16.90
CA MET A 516 -7.43 -40.73 -16.13
C MET A 516 -6.19 -40.59 -17.03
N SER A 517 -5.87 -41.63 -17.81
CA SER A 517 -4.76 -41.61 -18.77
C SER A 517 -4.93 -40.50 -19.82
N GLU A 518 -6.14 -40.32 -20.35
CA GLU A 518 -6.41 -39.29 -21.38
C GLU A 518 -6.31 -37.87 -20.80
N ILE A 519 -6.78 -37.65 -19.55
CA ILE A 519 -6.58 -36.37 -18.84
C ILE A 519 -5.08 -36.12 -18.62
N TYR A 520 -4.33 -37.13 -18.16
CA TYR A 520 -2.90 -36.98 -17.91
C TYR A 520 -2.11 -36.71 -19.20
N GLU A 521 -2.37 -37.44 -20.29
CA GLU A 521 -1.72 -37.24 -21.59
C GLU A 521 -1.97 -35.83 -22.15
N VAL A 522 -3.19 -35.31 -22.01
CA VAL A 522 -3.53 -33.96 -22.49
C VAL A 522 -2.92 -32.88 -21.61
N THR A 523 -2.94 -33.07 -20.30
CA THR A 523 -2.52 -32.03 -19.33
C THR A 523 -1.04 -32.07 -18.99
N GLU A 524 -0.38 -33.18 -19.30
CA GLU A 524 1.00 -33.49 -18.92
C GLU A 524 1.24 -33.25 -17.42
N GLY A 525 0.22 -33.43 -16.57
CA GLY A 525 0.34 -33.24 -15.12
C GLY A 525 0.34 -31.79 -14.63
N ASN A 526 -0.02 -30.79 -15.46
CA ASN A 526 -0.14 -29.40 -14.99
C ASN A 526 -1.42 -29.22 -14.14
N PRO A 527 -1.33 -28.91 -12.83
CA PRO A 527 -2.49 -28.84 -11.93
C PRO A 527 -3.57 -27.86 -12.40
N PHE A 528 -3.19 -26.64 -12.79
CA PHE A 528 -4.15 -25.66 -13.28
C PHE A 528 -4.84 -26.14 -14.56
N PHE A 529 -4.12 -26.83 -15.45
CA PHE A 529 -4.73 -27.40 -16.65
C PHE A 529 -5.71 -28.54 -16.33
N ILE A 530 -5.32 -29.44 -15.42
CA ILE A 530 -6.17 -30.53 -14.93
C ILE A 530 -7.47 -29.94 -14.37
N GLU A 531 -7.36 -28.90 -13.55
CA GLU A 531 -8.47 -28.18 -12.95
C GLU A 531 -9.44 -27.63 -14.00
N GLU A 532 -8.91 -26.87 -14.95
CA GLU A 532 -9.69 -26.22 -16.01
C GLU A 532 -10.35 -27.23 -16.96
N LEU A 533 -9.65 -28.32 -17.28
CA LEU A 533 -10.15 -29.38 -18.14
C LEU A 533 -11.31 -30.13 -17.47
N CYS A 534 -11.17 -30.43 -16.16
CA CYS A 534 -12.22 -31.09 -15.40
C CYS A 534 -13.45 -30.20 -15.18
N LYS A 535 -13.25 -28.91 -14.86
CA LYS A 535 -14.34 -27.91 -14.82
C LYS A 535 -15.11 -27.90 -16.14
N GLY A 536 -14.43 -27.88 -17.28
CA GLY A 536 -15.06 -27.92 -18.60
C GLY A 536 -15.81 -29.24 -18.91
N LEU A 537 -15.35 -30.38 -18.40
CA LEU A 537 -16.04 -31.67 -18.52
C LEU A 537 -17.33 -31.72 -17.69
N VAL A 538 -17.28 -31.17 -16.47
CA VAL A 538 -18.43 -31.04 -15.56
C VAL A 538 -19.47 -30.09 -16.14
N GLU A 539 -19.07 -28.88 -16.58
CA GLU A 539 -19.95 -27.87 -17.19
C GLU A 539 -20.73 -28.41 -18.40
N LYS A 540 -20.07 -29.25 -19.22
CA LYS A 540 -20.68 -29.85 -20.41
C LYS A 540 -21.50 -31.11 -20.11
N GLY A 541 -21.62 -31.51 -18.84
CA GLY A 541 -22.34 -32.72 -18.42
C GLY A 541 -21.78 -34.01 -19.04
N ARG A 542 -20.47 -34.04 -19.33
CA ARG A 542 -19.83 -35.17 -20.03
C ARG A 542 -19.34 -36.27 -19.11
N LEU A 543 -19.45 -36.10 -17.79
CA LEU A 543 -19.06 -37.10 -16.80
C LEU A 543 -20.30 -37.84 -16.28
N VAL A 544 -20.27 -39.17 -16.33
CA VAL A 544 -21.31 -40.05 -15.77
C VAL A 544 -20.69 -41.11 -14.87
N TYR A 545 -21.44 -41.49 -13.84
CA TYR A 545 -21.09 -42.63 -12.99
C TYR A 545 -21.41 -43.95 -13.70
N LYS A 546 -20.42 -44.83 -13.76
CA LYS A 546 -20.56 -46.22 -14.21
C LYS A 546 -19.61 -47.11 -13.42
N ASP A 547 -20.14 -48.18 -12.83
CA ASP A 547 -19.36 -49.14 -12.02
C ASP A 547 -18.59 -48.46 -10.86
N ASP A 548 -19.26 -47.56 -10.12
CA ASP A 548 -18.71 -46.73 -9.03
C ASP A 548 -17.54 -45.82 -9.44
N ARG A 549 -17.34 -45.60 -10.74
CA ARG A 549 -16.32 -44.69 -11.30
C ARG A 549 -16.90 -43.66 -12.25
N LEU A 550 -16.26 -42.49 -12.32
CA LEU A 550 -16.57 -41.47 -13.31
C LEU A 550 -15.98 -41.84 -14.68
N GLN A 551 -16.83 -41.83 -15.71
CA GLN A 551 -16.48 -42.07 -17.10
C GLN A 551 -16.96 -40.91 -17.98
N ALA A 552 -16.25 -40.65 -19.07
CA ALA A 552 -16.68 -39.70 -20.08
C ALA A 552 -17.77 -40.32 -20.99
N VAL A 553 -18.80 -39.53 -21.32
CA VAL A 553 -19.85 -39.93 -22.27
C VAL A 553 -19.43 -39.57 -23.70
N GLY A 554 -19.37 -40.57 -24.57
CA GLY A 554 -19.04 -40.42 -26.00
C GLY A 554 -17.66 -40.98 -26.36
N LYS A 555 -17.40 -41.19 -27.66
CA LYS A 555 -16.04 -41.46 -28.15
C LYS A 555 -15.35 -40.13 -28.38
N GLU A 556 -14.17 -39.99 -27.77
CA GLU A 556 -13.18 -38.92 -27.93
C GLU A 556 -13.34 -37.69 -26.99
N LEU A 557 -12.24 -37.35 -26.28
CA LEU A 557 -11.96 -35.98 -25.83
C LEU A 557 -11.80 -34.97 -27.00
N LEU A 558 -12.21 -35.30 -28.24
CA LEU A 558 -12.12 -34.42 -29.41
C LEU A 558 -12.92 -33.12 -29.18
N GLY A 559 -12.17 -32.03 -29.01
CA GLY A 559 -12.69 -30.70 -28.67
C GLY A 559 -12.21 -30.15 -27.33
N ILE A 560 -11.36 -30.87 -26.61
CA ILE A 560 -10.73 -30.38 -25.39
C ILE A 560 -9.44 -29.61 -25.75
N PRO A 561 -9.26 -28.40 -25.19
CA PRO A 561 -8.08 -27.57 -25.40
C PRO A 561 -6.78 -28.37 -25.28
N SER A 562 -5.80 -28.15 -26.16
CA SER A 562 -4.48 -28.78 -26.07
C SER A 562 -3.54 -28.06 -25.10
N ASN A 563 -3.96 -26.93 -24.53
CA ASN A 563 -3.21 -26.20 -23.51
C ASN A 563 -4.12 -25.32 -22.64
N VAL A 564 -3.57 -24.92 -21.49
CA VAL A 564 -4.17 -24.03 -20.50
C VAL A 564 -4.75 -22.75 -21.10
N ARG A 565 -4.03 -22.09 -22.02
CA ARG A 565 -4.47 -20.81 -22.59
C ARG A 565 -5.75 -20.97 -23.41
N ILE A 566 -5.85 -22.04 -24.20
CA ILE A 566 -7.06 -22.35 -24.99
C ILE A 566 -8.22 -22.72 -24.05
N ALA A 567 -7.96 -23.35 -22.90
CA ALA A 567 -8.98 -23.66 -21.90
C ALA A 567 -9.57 -22.40 -21.26
N ILE A 568 -8.73 -21.52 -20.72
CA ILE A 568 -9.13 -20.20 -20.20
C ILE A 568 -9.93 -19.44 -21.27
N HIS A 569 -9.40 -19.42 -22.50
CA HIS A 569 -10.00 -18.69 -23.60
C HIS A 569 -11.39 -19.21 -23.98
N THR A 570 -11.57 -20.53 -24.01
CA THR A 570 -12.86 -21.16 -24.29
C THR A 570 -13.90 -20.78 -23.23
N ARG A 571 -13.51 -20.72 -21.96
CA ARG A 571 -14.41 -20.33 -20.86
C ARG A 571 -14.80 -18.86 -20.94
N ILE A 572 -13.84 -17.98 -21.21
CA ILE A 572 -14.13 -16.55 -21.42
C ILE A 572 -15.09 -16.36 -22.60
N LEU A 573 -14.87 -17.06 -23.73
CA LEU A 573 -15.78 -16.97 -24.87
C LEU A 573 -17.19 -17.50 -24.61
N ALA A 574 -17.34 -18.44 -23.68
CA ALA A 574 -18.64 -18.98 -23.28
C ALA A 574 -19.46 -17.97 -22.43
N MET A 575 -18.82 -16.92 -21.91
CA MET A 575 -19.49 -15.88 -21.13
C MET A 575 -20.31 -14.94 -22.00
N PRO A 576 -21.33 -14.25 -21.45
CA PRO A 576 -22.03 -13.19 -22.15
C PRO A 576 -21.06 -12.15 -22.73
N PRO A 577 -21.28 -11.60 -23.94
CA PRO A 577 -20.38 -10.62 -24.55
C PRO A 577 -20.10 -9.39 -23.68
N GLN A 578 -21.07 -8.99 -22.86
CA GLN A 578 -20.93 -7.89 -21.91
C GLN A 578 -19.97 -8.23 -20.75
N THR A 579 -20.05 -9.45 -20.22
CA THR A 579 -19.09 -9.97 -19.22
C THR A 579 -17.68 -10.03 -19.79
N GLN A 580 -17.52 -10.51 -21.03
CA GLN A 580 -16.21 -10.51 -21.70
C GLN A 580 -15.62 -9.11 -21.78
N LYS A 581 -16.42 -8.13 -22.22
CA LYS A 581 -16.00 -6.73 -22.36
C LYS A 581 -15.56 -6.10 -21.03
N ILE A 582 -16.24 -6.42 -19.93
CA ILE A 582 -15.90 -5.95 -18.57
C ILE A 582 -14.59 -6.58 -18.10
N LEU A 583 -14.43 -7.90 -18.30
CA LEU A 583 -13.20 -8.61 -17.95
C LEU A 583 -12.00 -8.15 -18.80
N GLU A 584 -12.21 -7.73 -20.05
CA GLU A 584 -11.16 -7.11 -20.87
C GLU A 584 -10.66 -5.80 -20.25
N ALA A 585 -11.57 -4.93 -19.79
CA ALA A 585 -11.20 -3.69 -19.13
C ALA A 585 -10.49 -3.96 -17.79
N ALA A 586 -10.97 -4.96 -17.03
CA ALA A 586 -10.31 -5.41 -15.81
C ALA A 586 -8.91 -5.97 -16.07
N ALA A 587 -8.72 -6.77 -17.12
CA ALA A 587 -7.41 -7.30 -17.49
C ALA A 587 -6.41 -6.20 -17.90
N VAL A 588 -6.90 -5.11 -18.51
CA VAL A 588 -6.07 -3.92 -18.79
C VAL A 588 -5.74 -3.15 -17.51
N ARG A 589 -6.59 -3.15 -16.48
CA ARG A 589 -6.29 -2.50 -15.18
C ARG A 589 -5.20 -3.24 -14.40
N GLY A 590 -5.21 -4.56 -14.42
CA GLY A 590 -4.24 -5.39 -13.70
C GLY A 590 -4.87 -6.64 -13.09
N ARG A 591 -4.12 -7.33 -12.22
CA ARG A 591 -4.62 -8.54 -11.53
C ARG A 591 -5.76 -8.22 -10.56
N THR A 592 -5.66 -7.09 -9.88
CA THR A 592 -6.67 -6.54 -8.97
C THR A 592 -7.28 -5.30 -9.58
N PHE A 593 -8.58 -5.09 -9.38
CA PHE A 593 -9.28 -3.95 -9.93
C PHE A 593 -10.45 -3.51 -9.05
N GLU A 594 -10.72 -2.21 -9.07
CA GLU A 594 -11.80 -1.56 -8.35
C GLU A 594 -13.07 -1.48 -9.22
N LEU A 595 -14.22 -1.80 -8.63
CA LEU A 595 -15.51 -1.77 -9.32
C LEU A 595 -15.78 -0.42 -10.00
N ASP A 596 -15.53 0.67 -9.27
CA ASP A 596 -15.84 2.03 -9.71
C ASP A 596 -14.95 2.50 -10.87
N VAL A 597 -13.72 2.01 -10.94
CA VAL A 597 -12.80 2.27 -12.05
C VAL A 597 -13.33 1.60 -13.32
N ILE A 598 -13.69 0.31 -13.25
CA ILE A 598 -14.21 -0.43 -14.41
C ILE A 598 -15.55 0.14 -14.89
N ARG A 599 -16.44 0.49 -13.94
CA ARG A 599 -17.71 1.17 -14.21
C ARG A 599 -17.51 2.45 -15.02
N SER A 600 -16.56 3.28 -14.60
CA SER A 600 -16.27 4.58 -15.22
C SER A 600 -15.67 4.42 -16.62
N VAL A 601 -14.77 3.46 -16.82
CA VAL A 601 -14.10 3.18 -18.10
C VAL A 601 -15.05 2.65 -19.16
N GLU A 602 -15.91 1.70 -18.79
CA GLU A 602 -16.88 1.10 -19.71
C GLU A 602 -18.23 1.83 -19.77
N ARG A 603 -18.44 2.84 -18.91
CA ARG A 603 -19.65 3.67 -18.82
C ARG A 603 -20.94 2.84 -18.67
N LEU A 604 -20.87 1.88 -17.74
CA LEU A 604 -21.95 0.92 -17.50
C LEU A 604 -22.87 1.38 -16.37
N ASP A 605 -24.11 0.88 -16.38
CA ASP A 605 -24.96 0.95 -15.21
C ASP A 605 -24.54 -0.07 -14.14
N GLU A 606 -24.97 0.16 -12.91
CA GLU A 606 -24.56 -0.63 -11.75
C GLU A 606 -25.16 -2.05 -11.75
N ILE A 607 -26.34 -2.21 -12.35
CA ILE A 607 -27.06 -3.49 -12.41
C ILE A 607 -26.37 -4.40 -13.43
N GLU A 608 -26.09 -3.92 -14.63
CA GLU A 608 -25.38 -4.61 -15.70
C GLU A 608 -23.99 -5.06 -15.25
N LEU A 609 -23.25 -4.18 -14.56
CA LEU A 609 -21.93 -4.49 -14.04
C LEU A 609 -22.02 -5.56 -12.94
N SER A 610 -22.98 -5.45 -12.01
CA SER A 610 -23.16 -6.45 -10.96
C SER A 610 -23.57 -7.82 -11.53
N GLU A 611 -24.41 -7.88 -12.55
CA GLU A 611 -24.79 -9.15 -13.19
C GLU A 611 -23.61 -9.80 -13.91
N ALA A 612 -22.81 -8.99 -14.61
CA ALA A 612 -21.62 -9.47 -15.30
C ALA A 612 -20.56 -10.01 -14.33
N LEU A 613 -20.31 -9.32 -13.21
CA LEU A 613 -19.36 -9.79 -12.19
C LEU A 613 -19.85 -11.05 -11.50
N LYS A 614 -21.15 -11.13 -11.12
CA LYS A 614 -21.75 -12.37 -10.60
C LYS A 614 -21.62 -13.54 -11.57
N SER A 615 -21.74 -13.28 -12.88
CA SER A 615 -21.51 -14.29 -13.93
C SER A 615 -20.05 -14.77 -13.95
N ALA A 616 -19.09 -13.84 -13.86
CA ALA A 616 -17.67 -14.16 -13.81
C ALA A 616 -17.25 -14.88 -12.50
N GLU A 617 -17.84 -14.51 -11.36
CA GLU A 617 -17.64 -15.16 -10.06
C GLU A 617 -18.23 -16.58 -10.04
N ARG A 618 -19.44 -16.78 -10.58
CA ARG A 618 -20.03 -18.13 -10.75
C ARG A 618 -19.17 -19.03 -11.61
N ALA A 619 -18.49 -18.44 -12.59
CA ALA A 619 -17.51 -19.12 -13.43
C ALA A 619 -16.10 -19.18 -12.81
N GLN A 620 -15.90 -18.70 -11.57
CA GLN A 620 -14.62 -18.72 -10.85
C GLN A 620 -13.46 -18.06 -11.61
N ILE A 621 -13.75 -17.04 -12.41
CA ILE A 621 -12.74 -16.24 -13.12
C ILE A 621 -12.20 -15.11 -12.26
N ILE A 622 -13.06 -14.57 -11.40
CA ILE A 622 -12.74 -13.53 -10.43
C ILE A 622 -13.30 -13.91 -9.06
N GLU A 623 -12.77 -13.29 -8.02
CA GLU A 623 -13.27 -13.34 -6.65
C GLU A 623 -13.31 -11.94 -6.05
N GLU A 624 -14.29 -11.68 -5.18
CA GLU A 624 -14.41 -10.44 -4.41
C GLU A 624 -13.45 -10.47 -3.21
N LEU A 625 -12.69 -9.39 -3.02
CA LEU A 625 -11.76 -9.23 -1.89
C LEU A 625 -12.43 -8.48 -0.74
N PRO A 626 -12.11 -8.82 0.54
CA PRO A 626 -12.51 -8.00 1.68
C PRO A 626 -11.98 -6.57 1.53
N SER A 627 -12.83 -5.56 1.69
CA SER A 627 -12.45 -4.16 1.52
C SER A 627 -13.34 -3.23 2.34
N ASP A 628 -12.72 -2.35 3.14
CA ASP A 628 -13.42 -1.37 3.96
C ASP A 628 -13.96 -0.18 3.15
N ASN A 629 -13.37 0.08 1.98
CA ASN A 629 -13.76 1.17 1.08
C ASN A 629 -13.89 0.67 -0.37
N GLY A 630 -15.13 0.56 -0.85
CA GLY A 630 -15.46 0.14 -2.23
C GLY A 630 -15.28 -1.36 -2.50
N ARG A 631 -15.93 -1.86 -3.57
CA ARG A 631 -15.86 -3.28 -3.96
C ARG A 631 -14.64 -3.51 -4.84
N ARG A 632 -13.74 -4.40 -4.39
CA ARG A 632 -12.51 -4.81 -5.10
C ARG A 632 -12.59 -6.27 -5.50
N PHE A 633 -12.05 -6.57 -6.68
CA PHE A 633 -12.01 -7.92 -7.24
C PHE A 633 -10.59 -8.28 -7.65
N CYS A 634 -10.30 -9.57 -7.63
CA CYS A 634 -9.06 -10.15 -8.14
C CYS A 634 -9.38 -11.23 -9.16
N PHE A 635 -8.56 -11.36 -10.20
CA PHE A 635 -8.56 -12.59 -11.01
C PHE A 635 -8.06 -13.76 -10.17
N THR A 636 -8.77 -14.89 -10.24
CA THR A 636 -8.42 -16.10 -9.46
C THR A 636 -7.05 -16.66 -9.83
N HIS A 637 -6.52 -16.32 -11.02
CA HIS A 637 -5.20 -16.75 -11.46
C HIS A 637 -4.51 -15.75 -12.40
N THR A 638 -3.17 -15.59 -12.27
CA THR A 638 -2.39 -14.63 -13.10
C THR A 638 -2.45 -14.89 -14.61
N LEU A 639 -2.70 -16.14 -15.02
CA LEU A 639 -2.74 -16.50 -16.44
C LEU A 639 -4.00 -15.98 -17.13
N ILE A 640 -5.07 -15.70 -16.38
CA ILE A 640 -6.33 -15.24 -16.95
C ILE A 640 -6.17 -13.87 -17.62
N PRO A 641 -5.76 -12.79 -16.91
CA PRO A 641 -5.60 -11.48 -17.54
C PRO A 641 -4.54 -11.53 -18.66
N ALA A 642 -3.45 -12.28 -18.48
CA ALA A 642 -2.44 -12.46 -19.53
C ALA A 642 -3.01 -13.10 -20.81
N ALA A 643 -3.80 -14.18 -20.68
CA ALA A 643 -4.46 -14.83 -21.82
C ALA A 643 -5.50 -13.93 -22.50
N MET A 644 -6.15 -13.04 -21.74
CA MET A 644 -7.07 -12.04 -22.28
C MET A 644 -6.34 -10.99 -23.10
N LEU A 645 -5.24 -10.45 -22.57
CA LEU A 645 -4.44 -9.43 -23.25
C LEU A 645 -3.82 -9.99 -24.53
N ASP A 646 -3.18 -11.17 -24.50
CA ASP A 646 -2.51 -11.78 -25.66
C ASP A 646 -3.41 -11.89 -26.91
N ARG A 647 -4.72 -12.09 -26.73
CA ARG A 647 -5.68 -12.20 -27.84
C ARG A 647 -6.32 -10.87 -28.22
N MET A 648 -6.33 -9.90 -27.30
CA MET A 648 -7.01 -8.64 -27.50
C MET A 648 -6.35 -7.88 -28.66
N PRO A 649 -7.11 -7.43 -29.68
CA PRO A 649 -6.53 -6.64 -30.76
C PRO A 649 -5.81 -5.41 -30.23
N SER A 650 -4.64 -5.08 -30.77
CA SER A 650 -3.83 -3.93 -30.32
C SER A 650 -4.61 -2.60 -30.30
N ASN A 651 -5.51 -2.39 -31.27
CA ASN A 651 -6.40 -1.22 -31.29
C ASN A 651 -7.38 -1.19 -30.11
N ARG A 652 -7.88 -2.35 -29.68
CA ARG A 652 -8.78 -2.49 -28.53
C ARG A 652 -8.02 -2.26 -27.21
N GLN A 653 -6.83 -2.85 -27.07
CA GLN A 653 -5.94 -2.59 -25.93
C GLN A 653 -5.64 -1.09 -25.82
N ARG A 654 -5.12 -0.47 -26.89
CA ARG A 654 -4.83 0.96 -26.94
C ARG A 654 -6.04 1.83 -26.56
N SER A 655 -7.22 1.49 -27.08
CA SER A 655 -8.47 2.19 -26.75
C SER A 655 -8.89 2.02 -25.29
N LEU A 656 -8.61 0.88 -24.66
CA LEU A 656 -8.86 0.66 -23.23
C LEU A 656 -7.87 1.46 -22.38
N HIS A 657 -6.58 1.42 -22.68
CA HIS A 657 -5.58 2.26 -21.98
C HIS A 657 -5.93 3.75 -22.08
N ALA A 658 -6.33 4.24 -23.26
CA ALA A 658 -6.72 5.63 -23.47
C ALA A 658 -7.98 6.06 -22.66
N ARG A 659 -8.89 5.12 -22.35
CA ARG A 659 -10.05 5.38 -21.49
C ARG A 659 -9.74 5.17 -20.01
N MET A 660 -8.82 4.26 -19.68
CA MET A 660 -8.39 3.95 -18.31
C MET A 660 -7.59 5.10 -17.71
N ALA A 661 -6.62 5.65 -18.46
CA ALA A 661 -5.69 6.65 -17.93
C ALA A 661 -6.38 7.88 -17.32
N PRO A 662 -7.39 8.54 -17.96
CA PRO A 662 -8.06 9.68 -17.36
C PRO A 662 -8.89 9.36 -16.10
N VAL A 663 -9.43 8.14 -16.03
CA VAL A 663 -10.19 7.66 -14.86
C VAL A 663 -9.25 7.47 -13.67
N LEU A 664 -8.10 6.84 -13.90
CA LEU A 664 -7.05 6.68 -12.89
C LEU A 664 -6.42 8.03 -12.51
N GLU A 665 -6.22 8.94 -13.46
CA GLU A 665 -5.68 10.28 -13.20
C GLU A 665 -6.57 11.06 -12.22
N THR A 666 -7.88 10.77 -12.21
CA THR A 666 -8.85 11.41 -11.30
C THR A 666 -8.97 10.67 -9.96
N SER A 667 -9.00 9.33 -9.99
CA SER A 667 -9.24 8.50 -8.80
C SER A 667 -7.97 8.22 -7.98
N SER A 668 -6.83 8.08 -8.65
CA SER A 668 -5.52 7.76 -8.07
C SER A 668 -4.42 8.64 -8.71
N PRO A 669 -4.46 9.99 -8.52
CA PRO A 669 -3.57 10.93 -9.21
C PRO A 669 -2.07 10.73 -8.91
N THR A 670 -1.74 10.01 -7.84
CA THR A 670 -0.38 9.75 -7.35
C THR A 670 0.22 8.43 -7.83
N GLU A 671 -0.52 7.60 -8.59
CA GLU A 671 -0.02 6.36 -9.21
C GLU A 671 0.76 6.69 -10.51
N TYR A 672 1.86 7.44 -10.40
CA TYR A 672 2.58 7.98 -11.55
C TYR A 672 3.09 6.87 -12.50
N GLU A 673 3.57 5.76 -11.95
CA GLU A 673 4.09 4.60 -12.69
C GLU A 673 2.98 3.95 -13.52
N THR A 674 1.81 3.74 -12.91
CA THR A 674 0.62 3.17 -13.55
C THR A 674 0.07 4.13 -14.62
N LEU A 675 0.01 5.42 -14.33
CA LEU A 675 -0.43 6.45 -15.29
C LEU A 675 0.53 6.55 -16.48
N ALA A 676 1.85 6.54 -16.23
CA ALA A 676 2.87 6.49 -17.28
C ALA A 676 2.66 5.29 -18.20
N HIS A 677 2.48 4.09 -17.63
CA HIS A 677 2.20 2.87 -18.39
C HIS A 677 0.96 3.01 -19.27
N HIS A 678 -0.18 3.45 -18.71
CA HIS A 678 -1.41 3.57 -19.49
C HIS A 678 -1.33 4.66 -20.58
N TYR A 679 -0.75 5.83 -20.31
CA TYR A 679 -0.60 6.86 -21.35
C TYR A 679 0.37 6.43 -22.45
N HIS A 680 1.46 5.74 -22.09
CA HIS A 680 2.39 5.19 -23.08
C HIS A 680 1.71 4.15 -23.97
N ALA A 681 1.02 3.16 -23.37
CA ALA A 681 0.28 2.13 -24.10
C ALA A 681 -0.89 2.69 -24.93
N ALA A 682 -1.48 3.81 -24.51
CA ALA A 682 -2.48 4.56 -25.26
C ALA A 682 -1.90 5.28 -26.50
N GLY A 683 -0.59 5.50 -26.56
CA GLY A 683 0.08 6.31 -27.58
C GLY A 683 0.02 7.83 -27.32
N GLU A 684 -0.32 8.24 -26.10
CA GLU A 684 -0.41 9.64 -25.67
C GLU A 684 0.96 10.12 -25.15
N ALA A 685 1.90 10.33 -26.07
CA ALA A 685 3.31 10.53 -25.75
C ALA A 685 3.59 11.67 -24.74
N GLN A 686 2.92 12.82 -24.86
CA GLN A 686 3.18 13.95 -23.95
C GLN A 686 2.80 13.61 -22.50
N LYS A 687 1.60 13.07 -22.29
CA LYS A 687 1.15 12.64 -20.96
C LYS A 687 2.04 11.52 -20.41
N ALA A 688 2.47 10.59 -21.26
CA ALA A 688 3.41 9.54 -20.88
C ALA A 688 4.74 10.12 -20.39
N ILE A 689 5.33 11.09 -21.11
CA ILE A 689 6.54 11.81 -20.69
C ILE A 689 6.32 12.48 -19.33
N ASP A 690 5.23 13.22 -19.16
CA ASP A 690 4.95 13.96 -17.92
C ASP A 690 4.90 13.01 -16.71
N TYR A 691 4.23 11.86 -16.84
CA TYR A 691 4.12 10.87 -15.77
C TYR A 691 5.40 10.04 -15.57
N LEU A 692 6.15 9.73 -16.62
CA LEU A 692 7.46 9.09 -16.51
C LEU A 692 8.45 9.97 -15.75
N LEU A 693 8.45 11.28 -16.00
CA LEU A 693 9.29 12.22 -15.26
C LEU A 693 8.92 12.25 -13.77
N ARG A 694 7.62 12.27 -13.43
CA ARG A 694 7.14 12.23 -12.03
C ARG A 694 7.45 10.89 -11.35
N ALA A 695 7.31 9.77 -12.06
CA ALA A 695 7.68 8.45 -11.59
C ALA A 695 9.20 8.37 -11.33
N GLY A 696 10.01 8.91 -12.24
CA GLY A 696 11.46 8.99 -12.07
C GLY A 696 11.87 9.86 -10.88
N ASP A 697 11.25 11.03 -10.72
CA ASP A 697 11.48 11.91 -9.56
C ASP A 697 11.11 11.23 -8.24
N ARG A 698 9.96 10.54 -8.21
CA ARG A 698 9.51 9.77 -7.03
C ARG A 698 10.46 8.61 -6.71
N ALA A 699 10.86 7.85 -7.72
CA ALA A 699 11.80 6.74 -7.55
C ALA A 699 13.14 7.25 -7.02
N HIS A 700 13.65 8.36 -7.56
CA HIS A 700 14.88 8.98 -7.07
C HIS A 700 14.76 9.44 -5.61
N ALA A 701 13.63 10.07 -5.24
CA ALA A 701 13.36 10.49 -3.86
C ALA A 701 13.24 9.31 -2.89
N LEU A 702 12.83 8.13 -3.36
CA LEU A 702 12.79 6.89 -2.59
C LEU A 702 14.12 6.10 -2.63
N TYR A 703 15.18 6.67 -3.21
CA TYR A 703 16.48 6.02 -3.38
C TYR A 703 16.42 4.75 -4.24
N ALA A 704 15.40 4.66 -5.10
CA ALA A 704 15.21 3.61 -6.10
C ALA A 704 15.86 4.06 -7.42
N CYS A 705 17.19 4.12 -7.42
CA CYS A 705 17.98 4.70 -8.51
C CYS A 705 17.78 3.98 -9.84
N GLN A 706 17.68 2.64 -9.81
CA GLN A 706 17.54 1.83 -11.03
C GLN A 706 16.19 2.12 -11.73
N GLU A 707 15.11 2.20 -10.96
CA GLU A 707 13.77 2.53 -11.44
C GLU A 707 13.73 3.98 -11.96
N ALA A 708 14.37 4.91 -11.25
CA ALA A 708 14.52 6.29 -11.72
C ALA A 708 15.26 6.38 -13.07
N ILE A 709 16.36 5.61 -13.23
CA ILE A 709 17.09 5.51 -14.50
C ILE A 709 16.18 4.98 -15.61
N GLU A 710 15.39 3.94 -15.34
CA GLU A 710 14.46 3.35 -16.31
C GLU A 710 13.39 4.34 -16.76
N TYR A 711 12.71 5.01 -15.83
CA TYR A 711 11.66 5.98 -16.17
C TYR A 711 12.21 7.20 -16.92
N PHE A 712 13.33 7.76 -16.47
CA PHE A 712 13.95 8.90 -17.17
C PHE A 712 14.49 8.49 -18.55
N SER A 713 15.02 7.27 -18.71
CA SER A 713 15.47 6.78 -20.01
C SER A 713 14.31 6.63 -20.99
N GLN A 714 13.17 6.08 -20.55
CA GLN A 714 11.96 6.00 -21.37
C GLN A 714 11.42 7.39 -21.76
N ALA A 715 11.41 8.34 -20.83
CA ALA A 715 11.02 9.72 -21.12
C ALA A 715 11.97 10.37 -22.15
N LEU A 716 13.28 10.15 -22.01
CA LEU A 716 14.31 10.66 -22.92
C LEU A 716 14.15 10.11 -24.34
N GLU A 717 13.83 8.83 -24.50
CA GLU A 717 13.57 8.21 -25.81
C GLU A 717 12.36 8.87 -26.49
N LEU A 718 11.25 9.03 -25.78
CA LEU A 718 10.05 9.70 -26.31
C LEU A 718 10.31 11.17 -26.69
N GLN A 719 11.09 11.90 -25.89
CA GLN A 719 11.50 13.28 -26.18
C GLN A 719 12.41 13.37 -27.41
N ALA A 720 13.34 12.41 -27.57
CA ALA A 720 14.24 12.34 -28.70
C ALA A 720 13.49 12.06 -30.01
N ASP A 721 12.54 11.12 -30.01
CA ASP A 721 11.68 10.82 -31.16
C ASP A 721 10.88 12.05 -31.63
N ARG A 722 10.53 12.91 -30.69
CA ARG A 722 9.80 14.17 -30.92
C ARG A 722 10.70 15.37 -31.21
N GLN A 723 12.02 15.19 -31.20
CA GLN A 723 13.04 16.24 -31.40
C GLN A 723 12.95 17.39 -30.37
N GLU A 724 12.50 17.09 -29.16
CA GLU A 724 12.36 18.05 -28.06
C GLU A 724 13.70 18.25 -27.33
N ASN A 725 14.71 18.79 -28.03
CA ASN A 725 16.10 18.85 -27.55
C ASN A 725 16.26 19.49 -26.15
N SER A 726 15.51 20.56 -25.87
CA SER A 726 15.54 21.22 -24.56
C SER A 726 14.96 20.33 -23.45
N ALA A 727 13.88 19.58 -23.74
CA ALA A 727 13.31 18.63 -22.78
C ALA A 727 14.23 17.43 -22.55
N ALA A 728 14.79 16.86 -23.64
CA ALA A 728 15.78 15.79 -23.58
C ALA A 728 17.02 16.18 -22.77
N ALA A 729 17.53 17.41 -22.93
CA ALA A 729 18.66 17.91 -22.16
C ALA A 729 18.36 17.96 -20.66
N ARG A 730 17.15 18.39 -20.24
CA ARG A 730 16.73 18.36 -18.83
C ARG A 730 16.68 16.95 -18.27
N THR A 731 16.08 16.02 -19.00
CA THR A 731 15.98 14.62 -18.59
C THR A 731 17.38 14.01 -18.44
N LEU A 732 18.34 14.38 -19.30
CA LEU A 732 19.74 13.97 -19.16
C LEU A 732 20.42 14.56 -17.92
N LEU A 733 20.14 15.81 -17.54
CA LEU A 733 20.64 16.38 -16.28
C LEU A 733 20.09 15.61 -15.07
N LYS A 734 18.81 15.22 -15.08
CA LYS A 734 18.21 14.35 -14.05
C LYS A 734 18.88 12.98 -14.01
N LEU A 735 19.06 12.33 -15.17
CA LEU A 735 19.79 11.07 -15.28
C LEU A 735 21.21 11.16 -14.74
N GLY A 736 21.91 12.27 -15.01
CA GLY A 736 23.25 12.52 -14.46
C GLY A 736 23.26 12.47 -12.93
N LEU A 737 22.29 13.13 -12.29
CA LEU A 737 22.15 13.12 -10.82
C LEU A 737 21.88 11.71 -10.29
N VAL A 738 20.97 10.97 -10.93
CA VAL A 738 20.62 9.60 -10.51
C VAL A 738 21.80 8.64 -10.71
N TYR A 739 22.52 8.73 -11.83
CA TYR A 739 23.73 7.92 -12.05
C TYR A 739 24.80 8.23 -11.01
N SER A 740 25.01 9.49 -10.63
CA SER A 740 25.93 9.85 -9.55
C SER A 740 25.49 9.27 -8.22
N ALA A 741 24.19 9.33 -7.90
CA ALA A 741 23.61 8.76 -6.70
C ALA A 741 23.72 7.21 -6.65
N ASP A 742 23.76 6.56 -7.81
CA ASP A 742 23.98 5.12 -7.97
C ASP A 742 25.47 4.74 -8.15
N PHE A 743 26.40 5.68 -7.93
CA PHE A 743 27.85 5.52 -8.14
C PHE A 743 28.28 5.12 -9.56
N GLN A 744 27.43 5.34 -10.56
CA GLN A 744 27.72 5.14 -11.98
C GLN A 744 28.35 6.40 -12.59
N PHE A 745 29.49 6.84 -12.06
CA PHE A 745 30.11 8.13 -12.39
C PHE A 745 30.40 8.33 -13.89
N ASP A 746 30.86 7.29 -14.59
CA ASP A 746 31.10 7.35 -16.04
C ASP A 746 29.80 7.65 -16.83
N ARG A 747 28.69 7.04 -16.41
CA ARG A 747 27.37 7.26 -17.03
C ARG A 747 26.80 8.61 -16.63
N ALA A 748 27.02 9.05 -15.40
CA ALA A 748 26.65 10.39 -14.95
C ALA A 748 27.33 11.45 -15.82
N GLN A 749 28.65 11.34 -15.97
CA GLN A 749 29.43 12.24 -16.82
C GLN A 749 28.94 12.21 -18.27
N SER A 750 28.72 11.02 -18.85
CA SER A 750 28.19 10.90 -20.21
C SER A 750 26.81 11.54 -20.38
N ALA A 751 25.93 11.41 -19.37
CA ALA A 751 24.62 12.06 -19.38
C ALA A 751 24.74 13.58 -19.34
N TYR A 752 25.61 14.13 -18.48
CA TYR A 752 25.89 15.57 -18.42
C TYR A 752 26.48 16.11 -19.72
N GLU A 753 27.48 15.44 -20.29
CA GLU A 753 28.09 15.82 -21.57
C GLU A 753 27.05 15.89 -22.69
N ARG A 754 26.19 14.86 -22.81
CA ARG A 754 25.09 14.85 -23.78
C ARG A 754 24.07 15.96 -23.52
N ALA A 755 23.78 16.26 -22.25
CA ALA A 755 22.88 17.37 -21.89
C ALA A 755 23.47 18.72 -22.34
N PHE A 756 24.76 18.94 -22.09
CA PHE A 756 25.46 20.16 -22.49
C PHE A 756 25.54 20.29 -24.02
N ASP A 757 25.78 19.20 -24.74
CA ASP A 757 25.77 19.20 -26.21
C ASP A 757 24.39 19.55 -26.78
N LEU A 758 23.31 19.03 -26.20
CA LEU A 758 21.94 19.39 -26.60
C LEU A 758 21.61 20.84 -26.27
N TRP A 759 22.02 21.34 -25.10
CA TRP A 759 21.87 22.75 -24.74
C TRP A 759 22.66 23.67 -25.68
N GLU A 760 23.87 23.27 -26.06
CA GLU A 760 24.68 23.99 -27.05
C GLU A 760 24.03 23.97 -28.45
N LEU A 761 23.37 22.87 -28.83
CA LEU A 761 22.60 22.79 -30.06
C LEU A 761 21.40 23.75 -30.04
N VAL A 762 20.61 23.74 -28.95
CA VAL A 762 19.48 24.67 -28.74
C VAL A 762 19.99 26.12 -28.84
N TRP A 763 21.09 26.43 -28.17
CA TRP A 763 21.74 27.73 -28.22
C TRP A 763 22.11 28.16 -29.65
N ARG A 764 22.78 27.27 -30.40
CA ARG A 764 23.23 27.56 -31.78
C ARG A 764 22.09 27.65 -32.78
N SER A 765 20.98 26.94 -32.56
CA SER A 765 19.80 27.07 -33.40
C SER A 765 19.11 28.42 -33.22
N ASP A 766 19.05 28.95 -32.00
CA ASP A 766 18.50 30.28 -31.73
C ASP A 766 19.43 31.41 -32.18
N ASP A 767 20.75 31.18 -32.18
CA ASP A 767 21.76 32.11 -32.73
C ASP A 767 21.57 32.40 -34.24
N LYS A 768 20.78 31.57 -34.96
CA LYS A 768 20.38 31.79 -36.35
C LYS A 768 19.15 32.70 -36.51
N VAL A 769 18.37 32.93 -35.46
CA VAL A 769 17.33 33.98 -35.41
C VAL A 769 17.99 35.32 -35.03
N LYS A 770 19.08 35.69 -35.72
CA LYS A 770 19.58 37.07 -35.75
C LYS A 770 18.70 37.87 -36.70
N ALA A 771 17.49 38.19 -36.24
CA ALA A 771 16.49 38.93 -36.99
C ALA A 771 16.29 40.31 -36.35
N ALA A 772 17.00 41.32 -36.86
CA ALA A 772 16.90 42.73 -36.45
C ALA A 772 17.16 42.99 -34.95
N GLU A 773 17.38 44.26 -34.57
CA GLU A 773 17.20 44.62 -33.17
C GLU A 773 15.74 44.31 -32.79
N PRO A 774 15.47 43.68 -31.64
CA PRO A 774 14.10 43.45 -31.20
C PRO A 774 13.35 44.79 -31.21
N ALA A 775 12.19 44.84 -31.85
CA ALA A 775 11.51 46.10 -32.17
C ALA A 775 10.36 46.42 -31.21
N GLU A 776 9.86 45.42 -30.47
CA GLU A 776 8.65 45.57 -29.67
C GLU A 776 8.95 46.33 -28.38
N THR A 777 7.95 47.06 -27.89
CA THR A 777 7.99 47.71 -26.57
C THR A 777 7.00 46.99 -25.66
N LEU A 778 7.50 46.51 -24.52
CA LEU A 778 6.70 45.94 -23.45
C LEU A 778 6.46 46.98 -22.36
N ARG A 779 5.21 47.28 -22.04
CA ARG A 779 4.79 48.17 -20.97
C ARG A 779 4.27 47.35 -19.81
N PHE A 780 5.02 47.29 -18.71
CA PHE A 780 4.68 46.41 -17.59
C PHE A 780 4.95 47.14 -16.28
N ALA A 781 3.90 47.37 -15.50
CA ALA A 781 4.06 48.01 -14.19
C ALA A 781 4.88 47.12 -13.26
N MET A 782 5.81 47.72 -12.54
CA MET A 782 6.64 47.02 -11.56
C MET A 782 6.79 47.84 -10.29
N ASP A 783 6.97 47.15 -9.17
CA ASP A 783 7.37 47.78 -7.92
C ASP A 783 8.81 48.31 -8.03
N GLU A 784 9.08 49.38 -7.30
CA GLU A 784 10.38 50.03 -7.35
C GLU A 784 11.45 49.19 -6.64
N PRO A 785 12.57 48.84 -7.30
CA PRO A 785 13.63 48.06 -6.65
C PRO A 785 14.36 48.90 -5.61
N LEU A 786 14.66 48.32 -4.44
CA LEU A 786 15.46 48.98 -3.40
C LEU A 786 16.93 49.15 -3.83
N THR A 787 17.42 48.27 -4.70
CA THR A 787 18.78 48.33 -5.22
C THR A 787 18.89 47.66 -6.58
N LEU A 788 19.86 48.11 -7.39
CA LEU A 788 20.27 47.43 -8.62
C LEU A 788 21.64 46.75 -8.48
N ASP A 789 22.19 46.70 -7.27
CA ASP A 789 23.43 45.99 -6.96
C ASP A 789 23.11 44.51 -6.64
N PRO A 790 23.55 43.54 -7.48
CA PRO A 790 23.31 42.11 -7.25
C PRO A 790 23.75 41.62 -5.87
N GLY A 791 24.80 42.21 -5.29
CA GLY A 791 25.27 41.84 -3.97
C GLY A 791 24.40 42.35 -2.82
N LEU A 792 23.58 43.39 -3.03
CA LEU A 792 22.77 44.01 -1.97
C LEU A 792 21.27 43.63 -2.05
N ALA A 793 20.86 42.90 -3.09
CA ALA A 793 19.47 42.48 -3.28
C ALA A 793 18.99 41.55 -2.15
N ASN A 794 17.80 41.83 -1.62
CA ASN A 794 17.14 41.03 -0.57
C ASN A 794 15.61 41.06 -0.66
N ASP A 795 15.08 41.47 -1.80
CA ASP A 795 13.65 41.56 -2.08
C ASP A 795 13.37 41.07 -3.52
N ASP A 796 12.10 40.81 -3.80
CA ASP A 796 11.68 40.30 -5.10
C ASP A 796 11.82 41.35 -6.23
N PRO A 797 11.42 42.62 -6.06
CA PRO A 797 11.55 43.63 -7.12
C PRO A 797 12.98 43.86 -7.58
N SER A 798 13.93 43.99 -6.64
CA SER A 798 15.37 44.14 -6.96
C SER A 798 15.87 42.89 -7.68
N SER A 799 15.58 41.69 -7.15
CA SER A 799 16.02 40.43 -7.76
C SER A 799 15.49 40.25 -9.17
N PHE A 800 14.22 40.62 -9.40
CA PHE A 800 13.58 40.56 -10.71
C PHE A 800 14.26 41.50 -11.72
N VAL A 801 14.44 42.78 -11.37
CA VAL A 801 15.07 43.77 -12.27
C VAL A 801 16.55 43.43 -12.50
N ILE A 802 17.26 42.99 -11.47
CA ILE A 802 18.65 42.54 -11.59
C ILE A 802 18.75 41.34 -12.54
N GLY A 803 17.82 40.39 -12.51
CA GLY A 803 17.76 39.29 -13.48
C GLY A 803 17.52 39.72 -14.94
N GLN A 804 17.02 40.94 -15.18
CA GLN A 804 16.93 41.51 -16.53
C GLN A 804 18.20 42.24 -16.95
N LEU A 805 18.96 42.76 -15.98
CA LEU A 805 20.18 43.52 -16.21
C LEU A 805 21.43 42.63 -16.23
N PHE A 806 21.45 41.56 -15.44
CA PHE A 806 22.59 40.68 -15.22
C PHE A 806 22.21 39.21 -15.46
N GLU A 807 23.18 38.44 -15.91
CA GLU A 807 23.07 36.98 -16.15
C GLU A 807 24.13 36.26 -15.31
N GLY A 808 23.77 35.17 -14.64
CA GLY A 808 24.65 34.36 -13.81
C GLY A 808 25.33 33.21 -14.57
N LEU A 809 26.03 32.32 -13.84
CA LEU A 809 26.61 31.11 -14.42
C LEU A 809 25.52 30.15 -14.94
N LEU A 810 24.44 30.05 -14.17
CA LEU A 810 23.31 29.15 -14.36
C LEU A 810 22.01 29.94 -14.23
N GLU A 811 20.93 29.40 -14.79
CA GLU A 811 19.58 29.97 -14.69
C GLU A 811 18.57 28.91 -14.24
N VAL A 812 17.44 29.38 -13.72
CA VAL A 812 16.24 28.57 -13.51
C VAL A 812 15.35 28.74 -14.73
N ASP A 813 15.00 27.65 -15.40
CA ASP A 813 14.09 27.70 -16.54
C ASP A 813 12.61 27.67 -16.13
N ALA A 814 11.71 27.71 -17.12
CA ALA A 814 10.26 27.66 -16.89
C ALA A 814 9.77 26.35 -16.23
N ALA A 815 10.56 25.28 -16.26
CA ALA A 815 10.27 24.02 -15.57
C ALA A 815 10.91 23.98 -14.17
N SER A 816 11.44 25.10 -13.69
CA SER A 816 12.18 25.23 -12.43
C SER A 816 13.47 24.40 -12.35
N GLY A 817 14.00 23.98 -13.50
CA GLY A 817 15.26 23.24 -13.57
C GLY A 817 16.47 24.15 -13.70
N ILE A 818 17.62 23.69 -13.20
CA ILE A 818 18.90 24.37 -13.40
C ILE A 818 19.45 24.09 -14.79
N VAL A 819 19.69 25.15 -15.55
CA VAL A 819 20.21 25.08 -16.91
C VAL A 819 21.47 25.94 -17.08
N PRO A 820 22.38 25.58 -18.00
CA PRO A 820 23.55 26.39 -18.29
C PRO A 820 23.18 27.78 -18.87
N ALA A 821 23.72 28.86 -18.31
CA ALA A 821 23.56 30.23 -18.80
C ALA A 821 24.89 30.79 -19.35
N LEU A 822 25.64 31.60 -18.58
CA LEU A 822 26.99 32.02 -18.97
C LEU A 822 27.99 30.86 -19.01
N ALA A 823 27.79 29.84 -18.17
CA ALA A 823 28.54 28.60 -18.27
C ALA A 823 27.97 27.76 -19.43
N SER A 824 28.83 27.23 -20.30
CA SER A 824 28.44 26.23 -21.31
C SER A 824 28.33 24.83 -20.70
N ARG A 825 29.17 24.54 -19.71
CA ARG A 825 29.24 23.29 -18.95
C ARG A 825 29.92 23.52 -17.60
N TRP A 826 29.81 22.55 -16.71
CA TRP A 826 30.59 22.49 -15.48
C TRP A 826 30.96 21.06 -15.13
N ASP A 827 32.10 20.92 -14.44
CA ASP A 827 32.59 19.65 -13.93
C ASP A 827 32.51 19.66 -12.39
N VAL A 828 32.30 18.50 -11.79
CA VAL A 828 32.32 18.29 -10.34
C VAL A 828 33.37 17.22 -10.01
N SER A 829 34.23 17.47 -9.03
CA SER A 829 35.20 16.46 -8.57
C SER A 829 34.50 15.25 -7.92
N GLU A 830 35.19 14.11 -7.90
CA GLU A 830 34.68 12.88 -7.27
C GLU A 830 34.27 13.06 -5.80
N ASP A 831 34.96 13.94 -5.06
CA ASP A 831 34.63 14.24 -3.66
C ASP A 831 33.49 15.26 -3.51
N GLY A 832 32.93 15.79 -4.61
CA GLY A 832 31.84 16.77 -4.61
C GLY A 832 32.22 18.15 -4.08
N ARG A 833 33.51 18.42 -3.82
CA ARG A 833 33.97 19.68 -3.20
C ARG A 833 34.49 20.70 -4.19
N ARG A 834 34.85 20.30 -5.40
CA ARG A 834 35.36 21.20 -6.44
C ARG A 834 34.41 21.25 -7.62
N TYR A 835 34.01 22.47 -7.98
CA TYR A 835 33.25 22.76 -9.18
C TYR A 835 34.11 23.58 -10.14
N THR A 836 34.14 23.19 -11.42
CA THR A 836 34.84 23.94 -12.47
C THR A 836 33.83 24.36 -13.53
N PHE A 837 33.55 25.65 -13.63
CA PHE A 837 32.63 26.21 -14.63
C PHE A 837 33.41 26.71 -15.84
N HIS A 838 32.97 26.29 -17.03
CA HIS A 838 33.53 26.73 -18.31
C HIS A 838 32.59 27.76 -18.93
N LEU A 839 33.03 29.01 -18.99
CA LEU A 839 32.27 30.12 -19.52
C LEU A 839 32.21 30.04 -21.05
N ARG A 840 31.09 30.50 -21.60
CA ARG A 840 30.92 30.66 -23.05
C ARG A 840 31.89 31.72 -23.59
N GLU A 841 32.49 31.45 -24.74
CA GLU A 841 33.38 32.41 -25.40
C GLU A 841 32.62 33.64 -25.92
N GLY A 842 33.33 34.77 -26.05
CA GLY A 842 32.83 35.96 -26.74
C GLY A 842 31.77 36.77 -25.99
N ARG A 843 31.52 36.45 -24.71
CA ARG A 843 30.60 37.18 -23.83
C ARG A 843 31.13 38.57 -23.52
N ARG A 844 30.21 39.55 -23.43
CA ARG A 844 30.55 40.94 -23.25
C ARG A 844 29.60 41.62 -22.29
N TRP A 845 30.17 42.56 -21.54
CA TRP A 845 29.43 43.58 -20.82
C TRP A 845 28.72 44.53 -21.80
N SER A 846 27.73 45.26 -21.31
CA SER A 846 26.93 46.22 -22.11
C SER A 846 27.74 47.42 -22.64
N ASP A 847 28.94 47.65 -22.14
CA ASP A 847 29.92 48.61 -22.68
C ASP A 847 30.85 48.00 -23.75
N GLY A 848 30.66 46.71 -24.07
CA GLY A 848 31.40 45.96 -25.07
C GLY A 848 32.69 45.30 -24.56
N ARG A 849 33.07 45.47 -23.28
CA ARG A 849 34.25 44.78 -22.73
C ARG A 849 34.02 43.27 -22.60
N PRO A 850 35.06 42.43 -22.73
CA PRO A 850 34.94 40.99 -22.48
C PRO A 850 34.47 40.72 -21.05
N LEU A 851 33.54 39.79 -20.89
CA LEU A 851 33.18 39.21 -19.59
C LEU A 851 34.03 37.97 -19.35
N THR A 852 34.60 37.85 -18.15
CA THR A 852 35.56 36.80 -17.80
C THR A 852 35.26 36.15 -16.45
N ALA A 853 35.89 35.01 -16.17
CA ALA A 853 35.81 34.35 -14.87
C ALA A 853 36.29 35.25 -13.71
N ALA A 854 37.21 36.19 -13.97
CA ALA A 854 37.70 37.14 -12.97
C ALA A 854 36.60 38.09 -12.45
N ASP A 855 35.57 38.35 -13.25
CA ASP A 855 34.43 39.19 -12.84
C ASP A 855 33.59 38.51 -11.74
N PHE A 856 33.47 37.18 -11.79
CA PHE A 856 32.82 36.38 -10.75
C PHE A 856 33.68 36.28 -9.48
N GLU A 857 34.97 35.96 -9.65
CA GLU A 857 35.90 35.91 -8.52
C GLU A 857 35.89 37.23 -7.75
N TYR A 858 35.93 38.36 -8.46
CA TYR A 858 35.82 39.68 -7.86
C TYR A 858 34.50 39.87 -7.09
N ALA A 859 33.36 39.59 -7.74
CA ALA A 859 32.04 39.79 -7.16
C ALA A 859 31.85 39.03 -5.83
N TRP A 860 32.24 37.76 -5.80
CA TRP A 860 32.02 36.92 -4.62
C TRP A 860 32.93 37.33 -3.47
N LYS A 861 34.19 37.68 -3.76
CA LYS A 861 35.13 38.21 -2.76
C LYS A 861 34.66 39.55 -2.19
N ARG A 862 34.04 40.40 -3.00
CA ARG A 862 33.41 41.65 -2.55
C ARG A 862 32.23 41.34 -1.62
N ASN A 863 31.30 40.51 -2.07
CA ASN A 863 30.06 40.22 -1.36
C ASN A 863 30.32 39.54 0.00
N LEU A 864 31.34 38.69 0.09
CA LEU A 864 31.77 38.04 1.34
C LEU A 864 32.66 38.90 2.24
N SER A 865 33.12 40.08 1.81
CA SER A 865 34.05 40.88 2.63
C SER A 865 33.39 41.38 3.91
N ARG A 866 34.14 41.50 5.02
CA ARG A 866 33.60 42.02 6.31
C ARG A 866 32.94 43.41 6.21
N GLY A 867 33.40 44.24 5.27
CA GLY A 867 32.82 45.56 5.00
C GLY A 867 31.61 45.55 4.06
N SER A 868 31.27 44.37 3.51
CA SER A 868 30.09 44.16 2.67
C SER A 868 28.82 44.42 3.48
N GLN A 869 27.87 45.12 2.87
CA GLN A 869 26.51 45.26 3.39
C GLN A 869 25.56 44.23 2.78
N SER A 870 26.10 43.19 2.13
CA SER A 870 25.30 42.16 1.46
C SER A 870 24.50 41.33 2.48
N PRO A 871 23.15 41.42 2.47
CA PRO A 871 22.31 40.64 3.37
C PRO A 871 22.30 39.15 2.98
N ALA A 872 22.56 38.85 1.70
CA ALA A 872 22.59 37.49 1.16
C ALA A 872 23.98 36.83 1.20
N ALA A 873 25.03 37.51 1.68
CA ALA A 873 26.41 36.98 1.70
C ALA A 873 26.53 35.63 2.42
N GLN A 874 25.71 35.41 3.44
CA GLN A 874 25.68 34.16 4.20
C GLN A 874 25.37 32.91 3.37
N LEU A 875 24.71 33.07 2.20
CA LEU A 875 24.48 31.97 1.26
C LEU A 875 25.80 31.39 0.73
N LEU A 876 26.85 32.22 0.63
CA LEU A 876 28.17 31.82 0.12
C LEU A 876 29.07 31.17 1.19
N ASN A 877 28.59 31.00 2.43
CA ASN A 877 29.37 30.45 3.54
C ASN A 877 29.82 28.99 3.38
N GLY A 878 29.24 28.26 2.41
CA GLY A 878 29.68 26.90 2.08
C GLY A 878 31.00 26.84 1.30
N ILE A 879 31.46 27.96 0.75
CA ILE A 879 32.74 28.05 0.04
C ILE A 879 33.89 27.97 1.04
N GLU A 880 34.96 27.26 0.66
CA GLU A 880 36.17 27.09 1.47
C GLU A 880 36.69 28.46 1.96
N ASN A 881 36.92 28.59 3.27
CA ASN A 881 37.34 29.81 3.97
C ASN A 881 36.37 31.01 3.94
N ALA A 882 35.15 30.87 3.42
CA ALA A 882 34.20 31.99 3.27
C ALA A 882 33.74 32.59 4.60
N LYS A 883 33.35 31.76 5.57
CA LYS A 883 32.94 32.22 6.91
C LYS A 883 34.04 33.00 7.61
N VAL A 884 35.25 32.45 7.60
CA VAL A 884 36.43 33.05 8.24
C VAL A 884 36.69 34.44 7.63
N TYR A 885 36.66 34.55 6.30
CA TYR A 885 36.82 35.80 5.59
C TYR A 885 35.70 36.82 5.86
N ALA A 886 34.44 36.38 5.91
CA ALA A 886 33.29 37.24 6.23
C ALA A 886 33.35 37.82 7.64
N GLU A 887 33.88 37.07 8.60
CA GLU A 887 34.10 37.53 9.97
C GLU A 887 35.35 38.42 10.11
N GLY A 888 36.14 38.56 9.05
CA GLY A 888 37.38 39.35 9.00
C GLY A 888 38.64 38.60 9.40
N GLY A 889 38.60 37.28 9.50
CA GLY A 889 39.77 36.41 9.57
C GLY A 889 40.22 35.96 8.19
N GLY A 890 41.52 35.81 7.94
CA GLY A 890 42.03 35.26 6.66
C GLY A 890 42.11 36.25 5.48
N GLU A 891 42.78 35.83 4.41
CA GLU A 891 43.04 36.64 3.22
C GLU A 891 42.12 36.27 2.05
N ALA A 892 41.72 37.25 1.24
CA ALA A 892 40.86 37.04 0.06
C ALA A 892 41.45 36.04 -0.96
N ALA A 893 42.78 35.85 -0.97
CA ALA A 893 43.47 34.89 -1.83
C ALA A 893 43.18 33.42 -1.45
N ASN A 894 42.80 33.16 -0.20
CA ASN A 894 42.54 31.82 0.32
C ASN A 894 41.08 31.38 0.18
N LEU A 895 40.19 32.28 -0.24
CA LEU A 895 38.80 31.93 -0.55
C LEU A 895 38.75 30.88 -1.67
N GLY A 896 37.86 29.92 -1.50
CA GLY A 896 37.59 28.85 -2.47
C GLY A 896 36.93 29.30 -3.77
N VAL A 897 37.21 30.51 -4.29
CA VAL A 897 36.75 30.97 -5.60
C VAL A 897 37.92 31.57 -6.37
N LYS A 898 38.18 31.06 -7.58
CA LYS A 898 39.36 31.44 -8.37
C LYS A 898 39.11 31.34 -9.88
N ALA A 899 39.38 32.42 -10.60
CA ALA A 899 39.53 32.39 -12.04
C ALA A 899 40.86 31.70 -12.40
N VAL A 900 40.79 30.54 -13.05
CA VAL A 900 41.95 29.78 -13.52
C VAL A 900 42.52 30.44 -14.78
N ASP A 901 41.63 30.86 -15.67
CA ASP A 901 41.88 31.67 -16.87
C ASP A 901 40.64 32.51 -17.17
N ASP A 902 40.61 33.23 -18.30
CA ASP A 902 39.52 34.14 -18.67
C ASP A 902 38.14 33.44 -18.76
N LEU A 903 38.11 32.12 -19.01
CA LEU A 903 36.88 31.38 -19.27
C LEU A 903 36.66 30.23 -18.29
N THR A 904 37.50 30.06 -17.28
CA THR A 904 37.42 28.94 -16.34
C THR A 904 37.38 29.45 -14.91
N LEU A 905 36.28 29.15 -14.21
CA LEU A 905 36.08 29.50 -12.80
C LEU A 905 36.09 28.22 -11.95
N GLU A 906 37.05 28.12 -11.03
CA GLU A 906 37.12 27.03 -10.04
C GLU A 906 36.51 27.50 -8.71
N ILE A 907 35.64 26.68 -8.13
CA ILE A 907 35.07 26.85 -6.79
C ILE A 907 35.40 25.63 -5.95
N ARG A 908 35.86 25.86 -4.71
CA ARG A 908 36.10 24.84 -3.69
C ARG A 908 35.18 25.08 -2.50
N LEU A 909 34.54 24.02 -2.04
CA LEU A 909 33.58 24.01 -0.94
C LEU A 909 34.19 23.37 0.31
N GLU A 910 33.77 23.81 1.49
CA GLU A 910 34.13 23.21 2.79
C GLU A 910 33.69 21.74 2.86
N SER A 911 32.51 21.46 2.33
CA SER A 911 31.88 20.14 2.28
C SER A 911 31.14 19.96 0.96
N PRO A 912 30.89 18.72 0.53
CA PRO A 912 30.08 18.46 -0.67
C PRO A 912 28.69 19.09 -0.53
N ALA A 913 28.18 19.75 -1.57
CA ALA A 913 26.89 20.43 -1.54
C ALA A 913 26.15 20.28 -2.87
N ALA A 914 25.29 19.26 -2.99
CA ALA A 914 24.54 18.98 -4.21
C ALA A 914 23.60 20.13 -4.65
N TYR A 915 23.15 20.96 -3.70
CA TYR A 915 22.32 22.14 -3.98
C TYR A 915 23.11 23.33 -4.55
N PHE A 916 24.44 23.28 -4.58
CA PHE A 916 25.28 24.42 -4.93
C PHE A 916 24.94 25.03 -6.31
N PRO A 917 24.69 24.27 -7.39
CA PRO A 917 24.24 24.82 -8.66
C PRO A 917 22.94 25.65 -8.57
N GLN A 918 21.99 25.27 -7.70
CA GLN A 918 20.76 26.04 -7.49
C GLN A 918 21.05 27.42 -6.91
N LEU A 919 21.97 27.47 -5.94
CA LEU A 919 22.39 28.71 -5.30
C LEU A 919 23.02 29.71 -6.29
N LEU A 920 23.64 29.21 -7.37
CA LEU A 920 24.25 30.04 -8.41
C LEU A 920 23.23 30.81 -9.27
N THR A 921 21.93 30.58 -9.07
CA THR A 921 20.86 31.36 -9.72
C THR A 921 20.45 32.60 -8.92
N HIS A 922 20.94 32.76 -7.69
CA HIS A 922 20.64 33.92 -6.85
C HIS A 922 21.51 35.13 -7.24
N PRO A 923 20.98 36.38 -7.29
CA PRO A 923 21.74 37.57 -7.71
C PRO A 923 23.08 37.80 -6.99
N VAL A 924 23.20 37.38 -5.72
CA VAL A 924 24.46 37.49 -4.95
C VAL A 924 25.66 36.79 -5.60
N THR A 925 25.42 35.87 -6.55
CA THR A 925 26.45 35.11 -7.27
C THR A 925 26.76 35.69 -8.66
N TYR A 926 26.06 36.73 -9.09
CA TYR A 926 26.24 37.29 -10.42
C TYR A 926 27.59 38.01 -10.55
N PRO A 927 28.16 38.09 -11.76
CA PRO A 927 29.44 38.77 -11.97
C PRO A 927 29.26 40.28 -11.78
N LEU A 928 30.34 40.97 -11.40
CA LEU A 928 30.33 42.43 -11.23
C LEU A 928 31.45 43.09 -12.05
N PRO A 929 31.18 44.22 -12.74
CA PRO A 929 32.18 44.93 -13.52
C PRO A 929 33.09 45.75 -12.61
N ARG A 930 34.20 45.16 -12.15
CA ARG A 930 35.11 45.75 -11.17
C ARG A 930 35.48 47.21 -11.44
N TRP A 931 35.76 47.57 -12.70
CA TRP A 931 36.18 48.92 -13.07
C TRP A 931 35.08 49.98 -12.90
N VAL A 932 33.81 49.56 -12.85
CA VAL A 932 32.65 50.43 -12.61
C VAL A 932 32.37 50.49 -11.12
N VAL A 933 32.34 49.32 -10.45
CA VAL A 933 32.09 49.21 -9.01
C VAL A 933 33.13 49.97 -8.19
N GLU A 934 34.42 49.86 -8.54
CA GLU A 934 35.53 50.59 -7.89
C GLU A 934 35.87 51.92 -8.58
N GLY A 935 35.10 52.31 -9.60
CA GLY A 935 35.36 53.49 -10.39
C GLY A 935 35.05 54.80 -9.66
N GLU A 936 35.50 55.91 -10.24
CA GLU A 936 35.31 57.25 -9.67
C GLU A 936 33.86 57.76 -9.76
N ARG A 937 33.03 57.18 -10.63
CA ARG A 937 31.63 57.59 -10.80
C ARG A 937 30.72 56.72 -9.92
N GLN A 938 30.19 57.32 -8.87
CA GLN A 938 29.36 56.67 -7.86
C GLN A 938 28.03 57.45 -7.67
N PRO A 939 26.92 56.77 -7.32
CA PRO A 939 26.75 55.31 -7.24
C PRO A 939 26.97 54.61 -8.58
N TRP A 940 27.64 53.46 -8.54
CA TRP A 940 27.96 52.69 -9.75
C TRP A 940 26.70 52.14 -10.44
N THR A 941 25.59 52.03 -9.71
CA THR A 941 24.27 51.58 -10.17
C THR A 941 23.43 52.67 -10.82
N ASP A 942 23.87 53.93 -10.81
CA ASP A 942 23.15 55.01 -11.48
C ASP A 942 23.08 54.78 -13.00
N VAL A 943 22.01 55.28 -13.63
CA VAL A 943 21.71 55.12 -15.07
C VAL A 943 22.91 55.42 -15.98
N GLU A 944 23.69 56.45 -15.67
CA GLU A 944 24.84 56.89 -16.49
C GLU A 944 26.11 56.06 -16.27
N ASN A 945 26.14 55.25 -15.20
CA ASN A 945 27.32 54.54 -14.73
C ASN A 945 27.19 53.02 -14.88
N ILE A 946 25.99 52.47 -14.68
CA ILE A 946 25.77 51.05 -14.59
C ILE A 946 26.19 50.31 -15.85
N VAL A 947 26.96 49.25 -15.67
CA VAL A 947 27.33 48.30 -16.71
C VAL A 947 26.85 46.93 -16.27
N SER A 948 26.16 46.26 -17.16
CA SER A 948 25.49 44.98 -16.91
C SER A 948 25.73 43.99 -18.06
N ASN A 949 25.43 42.71 -17.89
CA ASN A 949 25.73 41.64 -18.88
C ASN A 949 24.50 40.86 -19.38
N GLY A 950 23.33 41.11 -18.81
CA GLY A 950 22.08 40.45 -19.15
C GLY A 950 21.39 41.01 -20.40
N PRO A 951 20.13 40.58 -20.66
CA PRO A 951 19.39 40.89 -21.88
C PRO A 951 19.09 42.37 -22.07
N TYR A 952 19.00 43.14 -20.99
CA TYR A 952 18.71 44.57 -21.04
C TYR A 952 19.76 45.42 -20.35
N ARG A 953 19.78 46.70 -20.73
CA ARG A 953 20.50 47.77 -20.05
C ARG A 953 19.52 48.81 -19.52
N LEU A 954 19.87 49.43 -18.40
CA LEU A 954 19.13 50.54 -17.84
C LEU A 954 19.30 51.78 -18.73
N LYS A 955 18.19 52.31 -19.25
CA LYS A 955 18.20 53.49 -20.13
C LYS A 955 17.77 54.77 -19.42
N ALA A 956 16.80 54.65 -18.51
CA ALA A 956 16.34 55.74 -17.66
C ALA A 956 15.68 55.17 -16.40
N TRP A 957 15.80 55.87 -15.29
CA TRP A 957 15.07 55.58 -14.06
C TRP A 957 14.75 56.89 -13.37
N ALA A 958 13.45 57.19 -13.28
CA ALA A 958 12.92 58.28 -12.49
C ALA A 958 12.12 57.66 -11.34
N ALA A 959 12.67 57.74 -10.13
CA ALA A 959 12.08 57.12 -8.94
C ALA A 959 10.64 57.59 -8.72
N GLY A 960 9.74 56.65 -8.41
CA GLY A 960 8.30 56.89 -8.30
C GLY A 960 7.54 57.27 -9.59
N ASP A 961 8.21 57.33 -10.76
CA ASP A 961 7.56 57.61 -12.07
C ASP A 961 7.67 56.40 -13.00
N LYS A 962 8.88 56.11 -13.51
CA LYS A 962 9.10 54.98 -14.42
C LYS A 962 10.57 54.58 -14.56
N MET A 963 10.77 53.30 -14.85
CA MET A 963 12.02 52.73 -15.33
C MET A 963 11.92 52.37 -16.81
N ILE A 964 13.01 52.56 -17.56
CA ILE A 964 13.09 52.19 -18.97
C ILE A 964 14.31 51.31 -19.15
N LEU A 965 14.08 50.10 -19.65
CA LEU A 965 15.12 49.17 -20.08
C LEU A 965 15.16 49.10 -21.60
N THR A 966 16.34 48.92 -22.17
CA THR A 966 16.50 48.69 -23.62
C THR A 966 17.35 47.47 -23.85
N PHE A 967 17.12 46.76 -24.95
CA PHE A 967 17.88 45.58 -25.30
C PHE A 967 19.37 45.87 -25.29
N ASN A 968 20.14 44.96 -24.70
CA ASN A 968 21.58 45.01 -24.69
C ASN A 968 22.11 44.42 -26.02
N PRO A 969 22.65 45.23 -26.95
CA PRO A 969 23.08 44.73 -28.26
C PRO A 969 24.26 43.76 -28.18
N TYR A 970 24.94 43.69 -27.03
CA TYR A 970 26.02 42.74 -26.75
C TYR A 970 25.53 41.43 -26.11
N TYR A 971 24.26 41.35 -25.67
CA TYR A 971 23.71 40.14 -25.10
C TYR A 971 23.55 39.05 -26.16
N ARG A 972 23.93 37.83 -25.81
CA ARG A 972 23.89 36.67 -26.71
C ARG A 972 23.31 35.43 -26.01
N GLY A 973 22.41 35.59 -25.05
CA GLY A 973 21.87 34.51 -24.18
C GLY A 973 20.80 33.62 -24.82
N LEU A 974 20.24 32.69 -24.03
CA LEU A 974 19.22 31.69 -24.44
C LEU A 974 17.91 32.32 -24.91
N PHE A 975 17.54 33.46 -24.33
CA PHE A 975 16.22 34.05 -24.50
C PHE A 975 16.28 35.41 -25.22
N PRO A 976 16.61 35.47 -26.53
CA PRO A 976 16.42 36.68 -27.31
C PRO A 976 14.93 36.81 -27.64
N GLY A 977 14.18 37.46 -26.74
CA GLY A 977 12.79 37.85 -27.02
C GLY A 977 12.70 38.88 -28.15
N ASN A 978 11.47 39.16 -28.61
CA ASN A 978 11.19 40.22 -29.58
C ASN A 978 11.08 41.63 -28.96
N VAL A 979 11.20 41.73 -27.63
CA VAL A 979 11.09 42.97 -26.86
C VAL A 979 12.43 43.72 -26.88
N GLY A 980 12.45 44.88 -27.54
CA GLY A 980 13.59 45.78 -27.61
C GLY A 980 13.64 46.81 -26.50
N ARG A 981 12.49 47.08 -25.89
CA ARG A 981 12.31 48.13 -24.91
C ARG A 981 11.29 47.69 -23.87
N VAL A 982 11.62 47.89 -22.60
CA VAL A 982 10.66 47.73 -21.49
C VAL A 982 10.41 49.10 -20.90
N GLU A 983 9.14 49.50 -20.81
CA GLU A 983 8.70 50.70 -20.10
C GLU A 983 7.93 50.25 -18.86
N ALA A 984 8.49 50.58 -17.70
CA ALA A 984 8.03 50.07 -16.44
C ALA A 984 7.58 51.22 -15.53
N PRO A 985 6.33 51.68 -15.65
CA PRO A 985 5.82 52.75 -14.80
C PRO A 985 5.64 52.23 -13.36
N ALA A 986 5.92 53.10 -12.39
CA ALA A 986 5.79 52.83 -10.96
C ALA A 986 4.31 52.96 -10.54
N ILE A 987 3.48 52.02 -10.98
CA ILE A 987 2.06 51.94 -10.63
C ILE A 987 1.88 50.79 -9.63
N THR A 988 1.72 51.13 -8.36
CA THR A 988 1.61 50.15 -7.26
C THR A 988 0.16 49.84 -6.86
N GLN A 989 -0.80 50.69 -7.27
CA GLN A 989 -2.22 50.49 -6.96
C GLN A 989 -2.95 49.75 -8.09
N TYR A 990 -3.77 48.76 -7.73
CA TYR A 990 -4.47 47.90 -8.69
C TYR A 990 -5.46 48.63 -9.61
N ALA A 991 -6.29 49.52 -9.07
CA ALA A 991 -7.27 50.25 -9.88
C ALA A 991 -6.61 51.08 -11.00
N PRO A 992 -5.62 51.95 -10.71
CA PRO A 992 -4.86 52.65 -11.76
C PRO A 992 -4.14 51.71 -12.74
N MET A 993 -3.61 50.58 -12.26
CA MET A 993 -2.92 49.58 -13.09
C MET A 993 -3.89 48.94 -14.09
N LEU A 994 -5.09 48.56 -13.64
CA LEU A 994 -6.15 48.01 -14.49
C LEU A 994 -6.66 49.02 -15.51
N GLU A 995 -6.91 50.26 -15.11
CA GLU A 995 -7.29 51.33 -16.05
C GLU A 995 -6.21 51.54 -17.12
N ALA A 996 -4.93 51.45 -16.74
CA ALA A 996 -3.82 51.59 -17.66
C ALA A 996 -3.74 50.40 -18.63
N PHE A 997 -4.00 49.19 -18.15
CA PHE A 997 -4.09 47.99 -18.99
C PHE A 997 -5.27 48.07 -19.98
N ASP A 998 -6.47 48.42 -19.52
CA ASP A 998 -7.68 48.53 -20.36
C ASP A 998 -7.55 49.61 -21.44
N ARG A 999 -6.85 50.71 -21.15
CA ARG A 999 -6.56 51.77 -22.14
C ARG A 999 -5.41 51.40 -23.10
N GLY A 1000 -4.79 50.23 -22.95
CA GLY A 1000 -3.64 49.78 -23.76
C GLY A 1000 -2.34 50.52 -23.45
N SER A 1001 -2.25 51.19 -22.29
CA SER A 1001 -1.03 51.83 -21.81
C SER A 1001 -0.11 50.89 -21.01
N LEU A 1002 -0.63 49.74 -20.57
CA LEU A 1002 0.15 48.58 -20.11
C LEU A 1002 -0.17 47.39 -21.01
N ASP A 1003 0.85 46.59 -21.33
CA ASP A 1003 0.76 45.35 -22.09
C ASP A 1003 0.58 44.12 -21.17
N GLY A 1004 0.88 44.27 -19.88
CA GLY A 1004 0.65 43.25 -18.85
C GLY A 1004 0.69 43.82 -17.44
N ILE A 1005 0.14 43.05 -16.50
CA ILE A 1005 0.04 43.39 -15.08
C ILE A 1005 0.40 42.17 -14.22
N SER A 1006 1.10 42.38 -13.11
CA SER A 1006 1.33 41.34 -12.10
C SER A 1006 0.18 41.34 -11.09
N LEU A 1007 -0.37 40.17 -10.79
CA LEU A 1007 -1.47 40.00 -9.84
C LEU A 1007 -1.03 39.28 -8.57
N ILE A 1008 0.28 39.17 -8.31
CA ILE A 1008 0.83 38.38 -7.20
C ILE A 1008 0.32 38.83 -5.82
N ASN A 1009 0.05 40.13 -5.66
CA ASN A 1009 -0.42 40.74 -4.41
C ASN A 1009 -1.93 41.11 -4.44
N ALA A 1010 -2.69 40.66 -5.45
CA ALA A 1010 -4.09 41.05 -5.63
C ALA A 1010 -4.99 40.27 -4.67
N ASP A 1011 -6.04 40.92 -4.15
CA ASP A 1011 -7.00 40.20 -3.31
C ASP A 1011 -7.78 39.17 -4.14
N PRO A 1012 -8.22 38.05 -3.54
CA PRO A 1012 -8.82 36.97 -4.31
C PRO A 1012 -10.16 37.32 -4.99
N GLY A 1013 -10.89 38.31 -4.46
CA GLY A 1013 -12.10 38.85 -5.08
C GLY A 1013 -11.78 39.57 -6.38
N THR A 1014 -10.75 40.42 -6.37
CA THR A 1014 -10.20 41.06 -7.57
C THR A 1014 -9.74 40.00 -8.57
N ILE A 1015 -8.95 39.00 -8.16
CA ILE A 1015 -8.46 37.98 -9.10
C ILE A 1015 -9.63 37.20 -9.72
N SER A 1016 -10.62 36.79 -8.93
CA SER A 1016 -11.80 36.07 -9.43
C SER A 1016 -12.58 36.89 -10.46
N HIS A 1017 -12.76 38.18 -10.20
CA HIS A 1017 -13.37 39.11 -11.14
C HIS A 1017 -12.55 39.23 -12.43
N LEU A 1018 -11.24 39.48 -12.32
CA LEU A 1018 -10.34 39.63 -13.47
C LEU A 1018 -10.25 38.35 -14.31
N LYS A 1019 -10.18 37.18 -13.68
CA LYS A 1019 -10.20 35.88 -14.37
C LYS A 1019 -11.48 35.69 -15.16
N ALA A 1020 -12.62 36.13 -14.62
CA ALA A 1020 -13.91 36.06 -15.32
C ALA A 1020 -14.01 37.06 -16.48
N THR A 1021 -13.44 38.25 -16.33
CA THR A 1021 -13.45 39.35 -17.31
C THR A 1021 -12.45 39.13 -18.44
N TYR A 1022 -11.20 38.75 -18.13
CA TYR A 1022 -10.08 38.62 -19.07
C TYR A 1022 -9.70 37.16 -19.33
N ARG A 1023 -10.69 36.30 -19.62
CA ARG A 1023 -10.49 34.83 -19.71
C ARG A 1023 -9.40 34.38 -20.69
N ARG A 1024 -9.13 35.17 -21.74
CA ARG A 1024 -8.15 34.79 -22.77
C ARG A 1024 -6.75 35.28 -22.45
N GLU A 1025 -6.65 36.41 -21.76
CA GLU A 1025 -5.43 37.13 -21.41
C GLU A 1025 -4.90 36.67 -20.04
N PHE A 1026 -5.77 36.23 -19.14
CA PHE A 1026 -5.40 35.75 -17.82
C PHE A 1026 -4.55 34.47 -17.91
N ARG A 1027 -3.39 34.48 -17.25
CA ARG A 1027 -2.45 33.36 -17.17
C ARG A 1027 -2.04 33.15 -15.72
N VAL A 1028 -1.92 31.89 -15.32
CA VAL A 1028 -1.38 31.48 -14.03
C VAL A 1028 -0.08 30.75 -14.29
N THR A 1029 0.97 31.16 -13.61
CA THR A 1029 2.29 30.53 -13.68
C THR A 1029 2.67 30.07 -12.28
N PRO A 1030 3.13 28.81 -12.10
CA PRO A 1030 3.63 28.35 -10.81
C PRO A 1030 4.86 29.17 -10.38
N MET A 1031 4.98 29.41 -9.08
CA MET A 1031 6.16 30.04 -8.49
C MET A 1031 6.68 29.17 -7.35
N LEU A 1032 7.99 28.94 -7.31
CA LEU A 1032 8.65 28.28 -6.18
C LEU A 1032 8.80 29.27 -5.02
N SER A 1033 7.69 29.59 -4.37
CA SER A 1033 7.63 30.49 -3.22
C SER A 1033 6.66 29.96 -2.17
N THR A 1034 6.97 30.22 -0.91
CA THR A 1034 6.14 29.85 0.24
C THR A 1034 5.78 31.10 1.01
N LEU A 1035 4.48 31.38 1.15
CA LEU A 1035 4.00 32.40 2.08
C LEU A 1035 3.97 31.81 3.49
N TYR A 1036 4.56 32.52 4.46
CA TYR A 1036 4.70 32.04 5.83
C TYR A 1036 4.56 33.16 6.86
N VAL A 1037 4.28 32.76 8.09
CA VAL A 1037 4.37 33.65 9.26
C VAL A 1037 5.64 33.29 10.02
N ALA A 1038 6.49 34.28 10.26
CA ALA A 1038 7.70 34.12 11.06
C ALA A 1038 7.43 34.37 12.54
N PHE A 1039 8.00 33.54 13.42
CA PHE A 1039 7.98 33.76 14.86
C PHE A 1039 9.31 34.37 15.33
N ARG A 1040 9.26 35.38 16.19
CA ARG A 1040 10.41 35.88 16.97
C ARG A 1040 10.84 34.80 17.98
N THR A 1041 11.76 33.93 17.61
CA THR A 1041 12.18 32.78 18.43
C THR A 1041 13.07 33.15 19.62
N ASP A 1042 13.44 34.41 19.74
CA ASP A 1042 14.28 34.97 20.80
C ASP A 1042 13.48 35.73 21.88
N LEU A 1043 12.15 35.83 21.73
CA LEU A 1043 11.27 36.54 22.67
C LEU A 1043 10.08 35.68 23.13
N PRO A 1044 9.66 35.79 24.41
CA PRO A 1044 8.40 35.23 24.88
C PRO A 1044 7.17 35.77 24.15
N PRO A 1045 6.11 34.95 23.93
CA PRO A 1045 5.99 33.54 24.30
C PRO A 1045 6.55 32.57 23.24
N PHE A 1046 7.12 33.08 22.14
CA PHE A 1046 7.53 32.29 20.99
C PHE A 1046 8.96 31.74 21.08
N ASP A 1047 9.69 32.03 22.15
CA ASP A 1047 10.90 31.30 22.53
C ASP A 1047 10.59 29.83 22.84
N ASP A 1048 9.40 29.53 23.39
CA ASP A 1048 8.90 28.18 23.59
C ASP A 1048 8.39 27.53 22.28
N ALA A 1049 9.02 26.42 21.89
CA ALA A 1049 8.66 25.68 20.68
C ALA A 1049 7.24 25.09 20.73
N ARG A 1050 6.72 24.76 21.91
CA ARG A 1050 5.37 24.20 22.08
C ARG A 1050 4.30 25.22 21.73
N VAL A 1051 4.52 26.49 22.10
CA VAL A 1051 3.64 27.61 21.73
C VAL A 1051 3.60 27.77 20.21
N ARG A 1052 4.77 27.72 19.54
CA ARG A 1052 4.83 27.80 18.08
C ARG A 1052 4.10 26.63 17.41
N LYS A 1053 4.34 25.39 17.85
CA LYS A 1053 3.62 24.19 17.35
C LYS A 1053 2.11 24.31 17.54
N ALA A 1054 1.66 24.80 18.69
CA ALA A 1054 0.24 24.99 18.95
C ALA A 1054 -0.42 25.98 17.97
N PHE A 1055 0.26 27.08 17.63
CA PHE A 1055 -0.22 28.01 16.61
C PHE A 1055 -0.34 27.34 15.24
N VAL A 1056 0.63 26.50 14.86
CA VAL A 1056 0.61 25.80 13.57
C VAL A 1056 -0.54 24.79 13.49
N HIS A 1057 -0.76 23.98 14.54
CA HIS A 1057 -1.87 23.03 14.61
C HIS A 1057 -3.26 23.70 14.65
N ALA A 1058 -3.34 24.92 15.18
CA ALA A 1058 -4.59 25.66 15.29
C ALA A 1058 -5.04 26.30 13.96
N ILE A 1059 -4.16 26.41 12.96
CA ILE A 1059 -4.44 27.10 11.71
C ILE A 1059 -4.85 26.10 10.62
N ASP A 1060 -6.12 26.10 10.28
CA ASP A 1060 -6.61 25.38 9.11
C ASP A 1060 -6.27 26.15 7.83
N ARG A 1061 -5.17 25.76 7.18
CA ARG A 1061 -4.69 26.37 5.94
C ARG A 1061 -5.67 26.19 4.78
N VAL A 1062 -6.38 25.06 4.73
CA VAL A 1062 -7.36 24.77 3.67
C VAL A 1062 -8.60 25.62 3.88
N ALA A 1063 -9.11 25.70 5.11
CA ALA A 1063 -10.21 26.59 5.44
C ALA A 1063 -9.82 28.05 5.25
N LEU A 1064 -8.61 28.45 5.66
CA LEU A 1064 -8.08 29.80 5.45
C LEU A 1064 -8.12 30.17 3.96
N LEU A 1065 -7.56 29.33 3.08
CA LEU A 1065 -7.58 29.56 1.64
C LEU A 1065 -9.00 29.56 1.05
N ARG A 1066 -9.89 28.71 1.58
CA ARG A 1066 -11.30 28.66 1.17
C ARG A 1066 -12.06 29.91 1.57
N GLU A 1067 -11.87 30.40 2.79
CA GLU A 1067 -12.53 31.59 3.34
C GLU A 1067 -12.00 32.88 2.71
N THR A 1068 -10.70 32.96 2.43
CA THR A 1068 -10.12 34.10 1.72
C THR A 1068 -10.42 34.06 0.22
N GLY A 1069 -10.88 32.92 -0.33
CA GLY A 1069 -11.13 32.74 -1.76
C GLY A 1069 -9.85 32.59 -2.58
N SER A 1070 -8.72 32.28 -1.94
CA SER A 1070 -7.37 32.22 -2.50
C SER A 1070 -7.15 30.98 -3.38
N VAL A 1071 -7.87 30.85 -4.49
CA VAL A 1071 -7.78 29.71 -5.43
C VAL A 1071 -6.48 29.62 -6.25
N HIS A 1072 -5.53 30.51 -6.00
CA HIS A 1072 -4.23 30.59 -6.68
C HIS A 1072 -3.06 30.17 -5.80
N PHE A 1073 -3.31 29.99 -4.51
CA PHE A 1073 -2.35 29.46 -3.56
C PHE A 1073 -2.75 28.02 -3.24
N GLU A 1074 -1.75 27.16 -3.12
CA GLU A 1074 -1.93 25.83 -2.58
C GLU A 1074 -1.61 25.87 -1.08
N PRO A 1075 -2.31 25.08 -0.25
CA PRO A 1075 -1.91 24.95 1.15
C PRO A 1075 -0.47 24.44 1.18
N ALA A 1076 0.40 25.13 1.91
CA ALA A 1076 1.78 24.69 2.10
C ALA A 1076 1.80 23.38 2.92
N GLN A 1077 1.74 22.27 2.19
CA GLN A 1077 1.87 20.90 2.69
C GLN A 1077 3.35 20.56 2.54
N GLY A 1078 4.05 20.27 3.65
CA GLY A 1078 5.48 19.91 3.59
C GLY A 1078 6.48 20.93 4.11
N GLY A 1079 6.05 21.91 4.92
CA GLY A 1079 6.95 22.86 5.56
C GLY A 1079 7.29 24.07 4.68
N PHE A 1080 8.54 24.53 4.73
CA PHE A 1080 8.94 25.81 4.13
C PHE A 1080 9.31 25.70 2.65
N LEU A 1081 9.88 24.58 2.21
CA LEU A 1081 10.26 24.39 0.81
C LEU A 1081 9.01 24.09 -0.02
N PRO A 1082 8.73 24.81 -1.12
CA PRO A 1082 7.57 24.54 -1.96
C PRO A 1082 7.77 23.28 -2.82
N PRO A 1083 6.68 22.62 -3.25
CA PRO A 1083 6.76 21.52 -4.20
C PRO A 1083 7.55 21.89 -5.46
N GLY A 1084 8.48 21.03 -5.87
CA GLY A 1084 9.37 21.26 -7.02
C GLY A 1084 10.77 21.78 -6.67
N MET A 1085 11.03 22.17 -5.42
CA MET A 1085 12.40 22.41 -4.94
C MET A 1085 13.05 21.12 -4.40
N PRO A 1086 14.34 20.84 -4.69
CA PRO A 1086 15.09 19.76 -4.05
C PRO A 1086 15.02 19.87 -2.53
N GLY A 1087 14.71 18.76 -1.86
CA GLY A 1087 14.53 18.70 -0.39
C GLY A 1087 13.11 19.01 0.10
N HIS A 1088 12.17 19.35 -0.78
CA HIS A 1088 10.75 19.37 -0.42
C HIS A 1088 10.26 17.96 -0.06
N SER A 1089 9.53 17.85 1.04
CA SER A 1089 8.80 16.63 1.41
C SER A 1089 7.39 17.05 1.85
N PRO A 1090 6.34 16.57 1.18
CA PRO A 1090 4.97 17.04 1.37
C PRO A 1090 4.44 16.78 2.80
N ASP A 1091 5.09 15.91 3.55
CA ASP A 1091 4.62 15.37 4.83
C ASP A 1091 5.34 15.98 6.05
N ILE A 1092 6.23 16.95 5.85
CA ILE A 1092 6.92 17.69 6.93
C ILE A 1092 6.00 18.70 7.65
N GLY A 1093 4.95 19.17 6.97
CA GLY A 1093 4.06 20.19 7.51
C GLY A 1093 3.17 19.64 8.62
N LEU A 1094 3.03 20.35 9.74
CA LEU A 1094 2.10 19.94 10.81
C LEU A 1094 0.64 20.15 10.38
N ASP A 1095 -0.17 19.12 10.56
CA ASP A 1095 -1.61 19.12 10.27
C ASP A 1095 -2.42 19.96 11.26
N VAL A 1096 -3.65 20.24 10.85
CA VAL A 1096 -4.64 20.94 11.67
C VAL A 1096 -5.15 19.99 12.76
N ASP A 1097 -4.87 20.30 14.03
CA ASP A 1097 -5.32 19.53 15.17
C ASP A 1097 -5.57 20.45 16.38
N ALA A 1098 -6.84 20.83 16.55
CA ALA A 1098 -7.26 21.72 17.62
C ALA A 1098 -7.10 21.11 19.02
N GLU A 1099 -7.11 19.78 19.16
CA GLU A 1099 -6.92 19.12 20.45
C GLU A 1099 -5.44 19.12 20.84
N THR A 1100 -4.56 18.76 19.90
CA THR A 1100 -3.11 18.85 20.10
C THR A 1100 -2.67 20.29 20.36
N ALA A 1101 -3.23 21.28 19.66
CA ALA A 1101 -2.96 22.69 19.91
C ALA A 1101 -3.30 23.11 21.36
N ARG A 1102 -4.48 22.72 21.87
CA ARG A 1102 -4.89 23.02 23.26
C ARG A 1102 -3.98 22.35 24.28
N ARG A 1103 -3.66 21.07 24.07
CA ARG A 1103 -2.75 20.30 24.93
C ARG A 1103 -1.37 20.96 25.01
N LEU A 1104 -0.80 21.35 23.87
CA LEU A 1104 0.51 22.00 23.81
C LEU A 1104 0.52 23.37 24.51
N LEU A 1105 -0.56 24.16 24.41
CA LEU A 1105 -0.69 25.41 25.16
C LEU A 1105 -0.83 25.17 26.67
N GLU A 1106 -1.60 24.16 27.09
CA GLU A 1106 -1.70 23.74 28.49
C GLU A 1106 -0.33 23.36 29.07
N GLU A 1107 0.43 22.53 28.35
CA GLU A 1107 1.79 22.12 28.72
C GLU A 1107 2.79 23.29 28.75
N ALA A 1108 2.58 24.30 27.89
CA ALA A 1108 3.36 25.54 27.87
C ALA A 1108 2.99 26.53 28.98
N GLY A 1109 2.00 26.19 29.84
CA GLY A 1109 1.59 27.01 30.98
C GLY A 1109 0.42 27.96 30.70
N TYR A 1110 -0.29 27.76 29.58
CA TYR A 1110 -1.42 28.59 29.14
C TYR A 1110 -2.72 27.77 29.02
N PRO A 1111 -3.21 27.17 30.12
CA PRO A 1111 -4.37 26.32 30.06
C PRO A 1111 -5.61 27.09 29.61
N ARG A 1112 -6.31 26.59 28.58
CA ARG A 1112 -7.44 27.29 27.92
C ARG A 1112 -7.09 28.72 27.44
N GLY A 1113 -5.80 29.05 27.28
CA GLY A 1113 -5.33 30.39 26.95
C GLY A 1113 -5.23 31.35 28.15
N ASP A 1114 -5.46 30.87 29.38
CA ASP A 1114 -5.35 31.69 30.59
C ASP A 1114 -3.90 32.24 30.72
N ASN A 1115 -3.76 33.55 30.97
CA ASN A 1115 -2.49 34.28 31.05
C ASN A 1115 -1.60 34.28 29.80
N PHE A 1116 -2.13 33.93 28.62
CA PHE A 1116 -1.38 34.08 27.37
C PHE A 1116 -1.08 35.55 27.09
N PRO A 1117 0.20 35.95 26.86
CA PRO A 1117 0.54 37.36 26.65
C PRO A 1117 -0.04 37.86 25.32
N PRO A 1118 -0.31 39.17 25.20
CA PRO A 1118 -0.68 39.75 23.91
C PRO A 1118 0.43 39.51 22.89
N VAL A 1119 0.03 39.17 21.67
CA VAL A 1119 0.96 38.94 20.55
C VAL A 1119 0.70 40.00 19.49
N GLU A 1120 1.76 40.58 18.97
CA GLU A 1120 1.71 41.51 17.84
C GLU A 1120 1.99 40.74 16.53
N PHE A 1121 1.10 40.91 15.56
CA PHE A 1121 1.29 40.38 14.21
C PHE A 1121 1.75 41.51 13.29
N LEU A 1122 3.00 41.43 12.84
CA LEU A 1122 3.58 42.38 11.90
C LEU A 1122 3.40 41.86 10.48
N TYR A 1123 2.84 42.69 9.61
CA TYR A 1123 2.70 42.40 8.19
C TYR A 1123 3.05 43.66 7.38
N SER A 1124 3.56 43.46 6.16
CA SER A 1124 3.80 44.54 5.22
C SER A 1124 2.50 44.87 4.49
N GLY A 1125 1.85 45.98 4.87
CA GLY A 1125 0.66 46.52 4.22
C GLY A 1125 -0.13 47.46 5.15
N ASP A 1126 -0.58 48.60 4.65
CA ASP A 1126 -1.47 49.51 5.38
C ASP A 1126 -2.92 49.00 5.28
N PRO A 1127 -3.64 48.76 6.40
CA PRO A 1127 -5.07 48.43 6.35
C PRO A 1127 -5.94 49.57 5.76
N GLU A 1128 -5.40 50.79 5.61
CA GLU A 1128 -6.07 51.95 5.00
C GLU A 1128 -5.61 52.26 3.56
N GLY A 1129 -4.70 51.46 2.97
CA GLY A 1129 -4.37 51.54 1.55
C GLY A 1129 -3.34 52.60 1.11
N ASN A 1130 -2.49 53.12 2.01
CA ASN A 1130 -1.29 53.83 1.57
C ASN A 1130 -0.11 52.87 1.34
N PRO A 1131 0.75 53.13 0.34
CA PRO A 1131 1.96 52.33 0.14
C PRO A 1131 2.93 52.54 1.31
N VAL A 1132 3.52 51.44 1.77
CA VAL A 1132 4.71 51.43 2.64
C VAL A 1132 5.94 51.78 1.83
#